data_AF-A0A9E2YZ11-F1
#
_entry.id   AF-A0A9E2YZ11-F1
#
_cell.length_a   1.000
_cell.length_b   1.000
_cell.length_c   1.000
_cell.angle_alpha   90.00
_cell.angle_beta   90.00
_cell.angle_gamma   90.00
#
_symmetry.space_group_name_H-M   'P 1'
#
loop_
_entity.id
_entity.type
_entity.pdbx_description
1 polymer ?
#
loop_
_entity_poly.entity_id
_entity_poly.type
_entity_poly.pdbx_seq_one_letter_code
_entity_poly.pdbx_strand_id
1 'polypeptide(L)'
;MVDSNGQEASPGGGNRPRPAQRRAAQWVRDYARLPGIPDEYIGEDGPRAVWTRFFDAFASLSPADIERRFGAADRHLKEAGVTYRAPGESADRHWALSHLPLLIGESDWQQLSSGIAQRAQLLEMVLRDLYGEGKLIADGAIPAAAIAGSNEYLRQVCGIRPPGGRYLSLYAADVGRGPDGRWWVLGDRTQAPSGAGYALENRLVLSRAFASLYKSMNVERVAPFFEAFRDGLRGSADRDEPRIGVLTPGSFSETYFEHATLARYLGFLLVEGDDLAVSGGRVHIRTVAGLKRLDVLLRRVDSNSLDPLELDASSHLGVPGLIDVLRKDGVVVANMPGSGVLEARALLGFLPSLCRRLLGENLMMPHIATWWCGQKAAREAVLSRLDDVAIEGAYGRGVPGFESDGPVLASELSRADRERLVAAIEERGIDFVGQELVRLSTTPVWDQGRIVPRPFVLRVFAAATPQGWTIMPGGFCRIAEQLDARAVSMGGGARAADVWVVSDKAVSTHTLLPGTDTVRIRRIAGVLPSRAADNLFWLGRYLERAEATLRLVRTLGTQQRDPGKGSSSLQHAAERIQRMLVTWGAVTQLSRSQPAKVAAEALQAEERFGSCLSLVRSAQRTATSLRERLSPDAWQVITEMTARLAEEVEDDDGIVSAAELTLQELASFAGLAQENMNRAAGWRFLEMGRRAERAINTTRFARQFAYDEATDEDLDVLLTLVDCQITYRSRYLVAPSLAPVRDLAVLDPYNPRSVAFQVQALTEHIASLPALRESGLIERPQRLAVAVQSMLATAEAGALDTKTLFALEQDLLNLADAIGLRYFPHGPNASRPEKLTGLA
;
A
#
# COMPACT_ATOMS: atom_id res chain seq x y z
N MET A 1 85.22 1.62 -38.83
CA MET A 1 85.23 0.17 -39.08
C MET A 1 83.80 -0.33 -39.03
N VAL A 2 83.29 -0.64 -40.21
CA VAL A 2 82.35 -1.72 -40.59
C VAL A 2 82.29 -2.86 -39.52
N ASP A 3 81.17 -3.45 -39.07
CA ASP A 3 79.99 -3.93 -39.81
C ASP A 3 78.73 -4.26 -38.94
N SER A 4 77.56 -4.20 -39.59
CA SER A 4 76.27 -4.95 -39.49
C SER A 4 75.85 -5.81 -38.27
N ASN A 5 74.59 -5.64 -37.81
CA ASN A 5 73.51 -6.62 -38.07
C ASN A 5 72.12 -6.11 -37.64
N GLY A 6 71.13 -6.28 -38.52
CA GLY A 6 69.74 -5.89 -38.31
C GLY A 6 68.94 -6.93 -37.53
N GLN A 7 67.84 -6.47 -36.92
CA GLN A 7 66.71 -7.31 -36.55
C GLN A 7 65.38 -6.59 -36.80
N GLU A 8 64.49 -7.37 -37.39
CA GLU A 8 63.24 -7.04 -38.07
C GLU A 8 62.19 -6.34 -37.20
N ALA A 9 61.47 -5.41 -37.84
CA ALA A 9 60.19 -4.92 -37.36
C ALA A 9 59.12 -6.02 -37.50
N SER A 10 58.53 -6.44 -36.37
CA SER A 10 57.29 -7.24 -36.35
C SER A 10 56.07 -6.31 -36.30
N PRO A 11 55.15 -6.37 -37.29
CA PRO A 11 53.84 -5.75 -37.21
C PRO A 11 52.82 -6.72 -36.57
N GLY A 12 51.91 -6.21 -35.75
CA GLY A 12 50.70 -6.98 -35.36
C GLY A 12 50.57 -7.34 -33.88
N GLY A 13 50.57 -6.34 -32.99
CA GLY A 13 49.97 -6.49 -31.66
C GLY A 13 48.44 -6.48 -31.78
N GLY A 14 47.85 -7.63 -32.10
CA GLY A 14 46.39 -7.81 -32.13
C GLY A 14 45.75 -7.35 -30.81
N ASN A 15 44.81 -6.42 -30.93
CA ASN A 15 44.05 -5.80 -29.86
C ASN A 15 43.28 -6.85 -29.04
N ARG A 16 43.92 -7.47 -28.03
CA ARG A 16 43.26 -8.43 -27.14
C ARG A 16 42.23 -7.66 -26.29
N PRO A 17 40.93 -8.00 -26.37
CA PRO A 17 39.88 -7.27 -25.64
C PRO A 17 40.15 -7.33 -24.12
N ARG A 18 39.93 -6.18 -23.44
CA ARG A 18 40.09 -6.04 -21.98
C ARG A 18 39.17 -7.06 -21.25
N PRO A 19 39.49 -7.51 -20.03
CA PRO A 19 38.67 -8.50 -19.30
C PRO A 19 37.18 -8.15 -19.18
N ALA A 20 36.85 -6.86 -19.04
CA ALA A 20 35.47 -6.36 -19.06
C ALA A 20 34.77 -6.59 -20.41
N GLN A 21 35.42 -6.26 -21.52
CA GLN A 21 34.87 -6.43 -22.87
C GLN A 21 34.65 -7.91 -23.23
N ARG A 22 35.53 -8.81 -22.77
CA ARG A 22 35.33 -10.26 -22.93
C ARG A 22 34.10 -10.77 -22.17
N ARG A 23 33.87 -10.25 -20.96
CA ARG A 23 32.69 -10.60 -20.15
C ARG A 23 31.40 -10.09 -20.78
N ALA A 24 31.37 -8.82 -21.20
CA ALA A 24 30.23 -8.26 -21.93
C ALA A 24 29.90 -9.10 -23.17
N ALA A 25 30.91 -9.44 -23.98
CA ALA A 25 30.75 -10.29 -25.15
C ALA A 25 30.29 -11.72 -24.83
N GLN A 26 30.66 -12.26 -23.66
CA GLN A 26 30.19 -13.56 -23.20
C GLN A 26 28.71 -13.53 -22.80
N TRP A 27 28.26 -12.48 -22.10
CA TRP A 27 26.87 -12.35 -21.64
C TRP A 27 25.87 -12.20 -22.79
N VAL A 28 26.27 -11.51 -23.87
CA VAL A 28 25.42 -11.26 -25.04
C VAL A 28 25.66 -12.23 -26.20
N ARG A 29 26.51 -13.26 -26.03
CA ARG A 29 26.90 -14.18 -27.11
C ARG A 29 25.68 -14.84 -27.78
N ASP A 30 24.72 -15.26 -26.97
CA ASP A 30 23.52 -15.96 -27.42
C ASP A 30 22.32 -14.99 -27.56
N TYR A 31 22.56 -13.68 -27.45
CA TYR A 31 21.51 -12.68 -27.56
C TYR A 31 21.13 -12.46 -29.02
N ALA A 32 19.90 -12.81 -29.38
CA ALA A 32 19.36 -12.61 -30.71
C ALA A 32 17.98 -11.94 -30.65
N ARG A 33 17.75 -10.99 -31.56
CA ARG A 33 16.43 -10.37 -31.78
C ARG A 33 15.42 -11.45 -32.17
N LEU A 34 14.21 -11.39 -31.61
CA LEU A 34 13.13 -12.29 -32.01
C LEU A 34 12.66 -11.98 -33.45
N PRO A 35 12.34 -12.98 -34.28
CA PRO A 35 11.97 -12.75 -35.68
C PRO A 35 10.77 -11.80 -35.85
N GLY A 36 10.97 -10.72 -36.60
CA GLY A 36 9.93 -9.72 -36.88
C GLY A 36 9.55 -8.81 -35.71
N ILE A 37 10.29 -8.85 -34.60
CA ILE A 37 9.99 -8.10 -33.37
C ILE A 37 11.15 -7.14 -33.07
N PRO A 38 10.95 -5.81 -32.97
CA PRO A 38 12.02 -4.88 -32.63
C PRO A 38 12.66 -5.19 -31.27
N ASP A 39 13.93 -4.83 -31.10
CA ASP A 39 14.68 -5.02 -29.84
C ASP A 39 15.35 -3.71 -29.41
N GLU A 40 15.35 -3.44 -28.10
CA GLU A 40 15.94 -2.21 -27.54
C GLU A 40 17.47 -2.27 -27.50
N TYR A 41 18.09 -3.45 -27.49
CA TYR A 41 19.54 -3.57 -27.58
C TYR A 41 20.02 -3.68 -29.02
N ILE A 42 19.46 -4.59 -29.81
CA ILE A 42 19.86 -4.83 -31.21
C ILE A 42 18.88 -4.12 -32.16
N GLY A 43 19.31 -2.98 -32.69
CA GLY A 43 18.61 -2.27 -33.77
C GLY A 43 18.87 -2.88 -35.15
N GLU A 44 18.30 -2.27 -36.20
CA GLU A 44 18.53 -2.71 -37.59
C GLU A 44 19.99 -2.55 -38.03
N ASP A 45 20.64 -1.46 -37.57
CA ASP A 45 22.04 -1.14 -37.87
C ASP A 45 23.04 -1.76 -36.85
N GLY A 46 22.56 -2.64 -35.96
CA GLY A 46 23.36 -3.27 -34.91
C GLY A 46 23.08 -2.76 -33.48
N PRO A 47 23.99 -3.00 -32.53
CA PRO A 47 23.78 -2.64 -31.12
C PRO A 47 23.58 -1.14 -30.90
N ARG A 48 22.54 -0.76 -30.15
CA ARG A 48 22.27 0.64 -29.79
C ARG A 48 23.33 1.17 -28.83
N ALA A 49 23.83 2.36 -29.10
CA ALA A 49 24.92 2.98 -28.33
C ALA A 49 24.63 3.10 -26.82
N VAL A 50 23.38 3.40 -26.43
CA VAL A 50 22.98 3.51 -25.01
C VAL A 50 23.20 2.21 -24.25
N TRP A 51 22.91 1.06 -24.87
CA TRP A 51 23.09 -0.26 -24.29
C TRP A 51 24.54 -0.72 -24.32
N THR A 52 25.29 -0.41 -25.38
CA THR A 52 26.73 -0.67 -25.44
C THR A 52 27.47 0.04 -24.30
N ARG A 53 27.17 1.33 -24.08
CA ARG A 53 27.73 2.12 -22.97
C ARG A 53 27.39 1.51 -21.61
N PHE A 54 26.15 1.05 -21.43
CA PHE A 54 25.73 0.39 -20.20
C PHE A 54 26.47 -0.93 -19.99
N PHE A 55 26.56 -1.80 -21.00
CA PHE A 55 27.25 -3.09 -20.85
C PHE A 55 28.75 -2.92 -20.59
N ASP A 56 29.41 -1.95 -21.21
CA ASP A 56 30.82 -1.64 -20.92
C ASP A 56 31.01 -1.21 -19.47
N ALA A 57 30.13 -0.34 -18.96
CA ALA A 57 30.19 0.13 -17.58
C ALA A 57 29.78 -0.97 -16.58
N PHE A 58 28.76 -1.77 -16.89
CA PHE A 58 28.29 -2.87 -16.07
C PHE A 58 29.34 -4.00 -16.00
N ALA A 59 29.98 -4.32 -17.12
CA ALA A 59 31.05 -5.31 -17.19
C ALA A 59 32.36 -4.89 -16.52
N SER A 60 32.46 -3.66 -16.01
CA SER A 60 33.57 -3.24 -15.15
C SER A 60 33.44 -3.81 -13.73
N LEU A 61 32.22 -4.16 -13.28
CA LEU A 61 31.96 -4.75 -11.97
C LEU A 61 32.46 -6.20 -11.91
N SER A 62 32.88 -6.67 -10.72
CA SER A 62 33.17 -8.09 -10.51
C SER A 62 31.86 -8.90 -10.41
N PRO A 63 31.84 -10.20 -10.75
CA PRO A 63 30.62 -11.01 -10.62
C PRO A 63 30.08 -11.03 -9.18
N ALA A 64 30.96 -11.13 -8.19
CA ALA A 64 30.59 -11.07 -6.77
C ALA A 64 29.97 -9.71 -6.38
N ASP A 65 30.45 -8.60 -6.97
CA ASP A 65 29.84 -7.29 -6.75
C ASP A 65 28.44 -7.17 -7.36
N ILE A 66 28.22 -7.80 -8.52
CA ILE A 66 26.91 -7.82 -9.18
C ILE A 66 25.91 -8.60 -8.32
N GLU A 67 26.25 -9.82 -7.92
CA GLU A 67 25.39 -10.66 -7.06
C GLU A 67 25.10 -9.98 -5.72
N ARG A 68 26.11 -9.37 -5.09
CA ARG A 68 25.92 -8.61 -3.84
C ARG A 68 24.97 -7.44 -4.02
N ARG A 69 25.04 -6.72 -5.15
CA ARG A 69 24.15 -5.58 -5.44
C ARG A 69 22.73 -6.03 -5.77
N PHE A 70 22.56 -7.15 -6.48
CA PHE A 70 21.25 -7.76 -6.72
C PHE A 70 20.59 -8.19 -5.40
N GLY A 71 21.32 -8.93 -4.57
CA GLY A 71 20.80 -9.34 -3.25
C GLY A 71 20.50 -8.16 -2.33
N ALA A 72 21.26 -7.06 -2.42
CA ALA A 72 20.95 -5.83 -1.69
C ALA A 72 19.67 -5.14 -2.20
N ALA A 73 19.43 -5.13 -3.52
CA ALA A 73 18.20 -4.60 -4.11
C ALA A 73 16.97 -5.42 -3.69
N ASP A 74 17.08 -6.76 -3.76
CA ASP A 74 15.99 -7.68 -3.40
C ASP A 74 15.63 -7.59 -1.92
N ARG A 75 16.64 -7.55 -1.04
CA ARG A 75 16.42 -7.31 0.40
C ARG A 75 15.76 -5.97 0.65
N HIS A 76 16.19 -4.91 -0.03
CA HIS A 76 15.61 -3.59 0.17
C HIS A 76 14.13 -3.56 -0.24
N LEU A 77 13.74 -4.21 -1.35
CA LEU A 77 12.34 -4.34 -1.74
C LEU A 77 11.51 -5.13 -0.72
N LYS A 78 12.09 -6.21 -0.17
CA LYS A 78 11.44 -7.02 0.87
C LYS A 78 11.25 -6.22 2.15
N GLU A 79 12.27 -5.48 2.61
CA GLU A 79 12.22 -4.58 3.77
C GLU A 79 11.27 -3.40 3.54
N ALA A 80 11.28 -2.81 2.34
CA ALA A 80 10.32 -1.81 1.89
C ALA A 80 8.92 -2.41 1.67
N GLY A 81 8.76 -3.73 1.81
CA GLY A 81 7.49 -4.47 1.72
C GLY A 81 6.72 -4.10 0.46
N VAL A 82 7.42 -4.05 -0.67
CA VAL A 82 6.80 -3.80 -1.97
C VAL A 82 6.04 -5.07 -2.34
N THR A 83 4.71 -5.00 -2.24
CA THR A 83 3.82 -6.09 -2.58
C THR A 83 2.89 -5.69 -3.72
N TYR A 84 2.40 -6.71 -4.41
CA TYR A 84 1.32 -6.61 -5.37
C TYR A 84 0.42 -7.83 -5.21
N ARG A 85 -0.87 -7.63 -5.43
CA ARG A 85 -1.87 -8.71 -5.43
C ARG A 85 -2.39 -8.86 -6.83
N ALA A 86 -2.30 -10.06 -7.41
CA ALA A 86 -2.87 -10.29 -8.72
C ALA A 86 -4.40 -10.33 -8.65
N PRO A 87 -5.12 -9.91 -9.71
CA PRO A 87 -6.58 -9.99 -9.76
C PRO A 87 -7.08 -11.40 -9.46
N GLY A 88 -7.97 -11.53 -8.48
CA GLY A 88 -8.55 -12.81 -8.05
C GLY A 88 -7.73 -13.58 -7.01
N GLU A 89 -6.54 -13.12 -6.62
CA GLU A 89 -5.75 -13.75 -5.55
C GLU A 89 -6.02 -13.10 -4.19
N SER A 90 -6.06 -13.91 -3.14
CA SER A 90 -6.21 -13.44 -1.76
C SER A 90 -4.88 -13.09 -1.08
N ALA A 91 -3.76 -13.55 -1.62
CA ALA A 91 -2.43 -13.42 -1.02
C ALA A 91 -1.56 -12.39 -1.76
N ASP A 92 -0.82 -11.60 -0.99
CA ASP A 92 0.15 -10.65 -1.54
C ASP A 92 1.39 -11.41 -2.07
N ARG A 93 1.82 -11.07 -3.29
CA ARG A 93 3.07 -11.57 -3.87
C ARG A 93 4.20 -10.57 -3.66
N HIS A 94 5.42 -11.11 -3.54
CA HIS A 94 6.63 -10.30 -3.53
C HIS A 94 6.86 -9.68 -4.91
N TRP A 95 7.20 -8.39 -4.94
CA TRP A 95 7.48 -7.66 -6.17
C TRP A 95 8.78 -8.14 -6.83
N ALA A 96 8.67 -8.75 -8.02
CA ALA A 96 9.83 -9.24 -8.77
C ALA A 96 10.45 -8.13 -9.62
N LEU A 97 11.60 -7.60 -9.19
CA LEU A 97 12.35 -6.56 -9.91
C LEU A 97 13.35 -7.19 -10.89
N SER A 98 13.32 -6.73 -12.13
CA SER A 98 14.42 -6.92 -13.09
C SER A 98 15.61 -6.07 -12.65
N HIS A 99 16.74 -6.73 -12.42
CA HIS A 99 17.95 -6.01 -12.01
C HIS A 99 18.59 -5.18 -13.12
N LEU A 100 18.25 -5.44 -14.39
CA LEU A 100 18.63 -4.57 -15.51
C LEU A 100 17.48 -3.58 -15.81
N PRO A 101 17.77 -2.27 -15.91
CA PRO A 101 16.79 -1.27 -16.28
C PRO A 101 16.50 -1.29 -17.78
N LEU A 102 15.33 -0.80 -18.18
CA LEU A 102 15.07 -0.41 -19.57
C LEU A 102 15.80 0.90 -19.86
N LEU A 103 16.67 0.92 -20.87
CA LEU A 103 17.41 2.12 -21.26
C LEU A 103 16.75 2.80 -22.46
N ILE A 104 16.53 4.11 -22.36
CA ILE A 104 15.99 4.95 -23.44
C ILE A 104 16.94 6.13 -23.65
N GLY A 105 17.33 6.38 -24.90
CA GLY A 105 18.17 7.53 -25.26
C GLY A 105 17.38 8.85 -25.27
N GLU A 106 18.10 9.97 -25.16
CA GLU A 106 17.51 11.32 -25.08
C GLU A 106 16.60 11.67 -26.28
N SER A 107 17.00 11.33 -27.50
CA SER A 107 16.21 11.60 -28.72
C SER A 107 14.91 10.81 -28.78
N ASP A 108 14.98 9.50 -28.51
CA ASP A 108 13.82 8.62 -28.39
C ASP A 108 12.85 9.14 -27.31
N TRP A 109 13.41 9.60 -26.18
CA TRP A 109 12.62 10.13 -25.08
C TRP A 109 11.94 11.47 -25.40
N GLN A 110 12.59 12.37 -26.15
CA GLN A 110 11.99 13.64 -26.59
C GLN A 110 10.80 13.40 -27.53
N GLN A 111 10.92 12.45 -28.46
CA GLN A 111 9.82 12.06 -29.33
C GLN A 111 8.65 11.49 -28.53
N LEU A 112 8.94 10.57 -27.60
CA LEU A 112 7.93 9.98 -26.73
C LEU A 112 7.24 11.05 -25.89
N SER A 113 8.00 11.91 -25.22
CA SER A 113 7.48 12.98 -24.35
C SER A 113 6.55 13.93 -25.10
N SER A 114 6.94 14.36 -26.31
CA SER A 114 6.13 15.28 -27.11
C SER A 114 4.82 14.63 -27.56
N GLY A 115 4.87 13.36 -27.99
CA GLY A 115 3.66 12.62 -28.38
C GLY A 115 2.70 12.36 -27.22
N ILE A 116 3.23 12.01 -26.04
CA ILE A 116 2.42 11.82 -24.83
C ILE A 116 1.80 13.15 -24.36
N ALA A 117 2.53 14.27 -24.44
CA ALA A 117 1.99 15.59 -24.10
C ALA A 117 0.85 16.03 -25.05
N GLN A 118 1.02 15.86 -26.36
CA GLN A 118 -0.04 16.14 -27.35
C GLN A 118 -1.28 15.29 -27.07
N ARG A 119 -1.08 14.00 -26.81
CA ARG A 119 -2.17 13.06 -26.54
C ARG A 119 -2.91 13.39 -25.24
N ALA A 120 -2.20 13.73 -24.17
CA ALA A 120 -2.80 14.18 -22.91
C ALA A 120 -3.65 15.45 -23.11
N GLN A 121 -3.15 16.39 -23.91
CA GLN A 121 -3.89 17.61 -24.25
C GLN A 121 -5.14 17.32 -25.08
N LEU A 122 -5.05 16.42 -26.07
CA LEU A 122 -6.20 15.98 -26.86
C LEU A 122 -7.27 15.37 -25.97
N LEU A 123 -6.90 14.45 -25.08
CA LEU A 123 -7.84 13.77 -24.18
C LEU A 123 -8.49 14.72 -23.18
N GLU A 124 -7.76 15.71 -22.63
CA GLU A 124 -8.34 16.77 -21.79
C GLU A 124 -9.41 17.58 -22.56
N MET A 125 -9.16 17.92 -23.82
CA MET A 125 -10.12 18.66 -24.66
C MET A 125 -11.35 17.82 -25.00
N VAL A 126 -11.17 16.53 -25.31
CA VAL A 126 -12.29 15.60 -25.55
C VAL A 126 -13.13 15.46 -24.28
N LEU A 127 -12.51 15.27 -23.11
CA LEU A 127 -13.23 15.11 -21.86
C LEU A 127 -14.05 16.36 -21.48
N ARG A 128 -13.45 17.53 -21.67
CA ARG A 128 -14.11 18.83 -21.47
C ARG A 128 -15.34 18.99 -22.35
N ASP A 129 -15.26 18.56 -23.61
CA ASP A 129 -16.43 18.62 -24.50
C ASP A 129 -17.50 17.62 -24.08
N LEU A 130 -17.13 16.36 -23.79
CA LEU A 130 -18.07 15.28 -23.43
C LEU A 130 -18.91 15.60 -22.18
N TYR A 131 -18.32 16.23 -21.17
CA TYR A 131 -19.03 16.64 -19.95
C TYR A 131 -19.49 18.11 -19.97
N GLY A 132 -19.19 18.85 -21.04
CA GLY A 132 -19.51 20.25 -21.26
C GLY A 132 -20.57 20.44 -22.34
N GLU A 133 -20.19 21.04 -23.46
CA GLU A 133 -21.11 21.40 -24.56
C GLU A 133 -21.52 20.23 -25.46
N GLY A 134 -20.76 19.13 -25.47
CA GLY A 134 -21.04 17.92 -26.24
C GLY A 134 -20.99 18.09 -27.77
N LYS A 135 -20.20 19.05 -28.28
CA LYS A 135 -20.13 19.36 -29.73
C LYS A 135 -19.55 18.22 -30.54
N LEU A 136 -18.60 17.45 -30.00
CA LEU A 136 -18.01 16.31 -30.71
C LEU A 136 -19.06 15.25 -31.04
N ILE A 137 -20.07 15.07 -30.17
CA ILE A 137 -21.17 14.16 -30.43
C ILE A 137 -22.19 14.82 -31.37
N ALA A 138 -22.58 16.07 -31.10
CA ALA A 138 -23.56 16.80 -31.90
C ALA A 138 -23.15 16.95 -33.37
N ASP A 139 -21.87 17.20 -33.64
CA ASP A 139 -21.30 17.36 -34.97
C ASP A 139 -20.97 16.01 -35.66
N GLY A 140 -21.25 14.88 -34.99
CA GLY A 140 -20.98 13.54 -35.50
C GLY A 140 -19.50 13.13 -35.53
N ALA A 141 -18.61 13.88 -34.85
CA ALA A 141 -17.19 13.52 -34.76
C ALA A 141 -16.96 12.28 -33.88
N ILE A 142 -17.81 12.07 -32.86
CA ILE A 142 -17.86 10.87 -32.03
C ILE A 142 -19.30 10.33 -32.05
N PRO A 143 -19.52 9.07 -32.46
CA PRO A 143 -20.85 8.46 -32.37
C PRO A 143 -21.31 8.38 -30.91
N ALA A 144 -22.55 8.81 -30.62
CA ALA A 144 -23.08 8.79 -29.25
C ALA A 144 -22.98 7.41 -28.58
N ALA A 145 -23.18 6.33 -29.34
CA ALA A 145 -23.08 4.96 -28.85
C ALA A 145 -21.65 4.56 -28.42
N ALA A 146 -20.60 5.21 -28.92
CA ALA A 146 -19.22 4.97 -28.48
C ALA A 146 -18.95 5.50 -27.06
N ILE A 147 -19.81 6.38 -26.54
CA ILE A 147 -19.72 6.95 -25.20
C ILE A 147 -20.81 6.37 -24.30
N ALA A 148 -22.07 6.41 -24.75
CA ALA A 148 -23.23 6.10 -23.93
C ALA A 148 -23.32 4.62 -23.48
N GLY A 149 -22.60 3.71 -24.13
CA GLY A 149 -22.49 2.31 -23.70
C GLY A 149 -21.43 2.06 -22.63
N SER A 150 -20.57 3.04 -22.33
CA SER A 150 -19.54 2.90 -21.30
C SER A 150 -20.12 3.17 -19.90
N ASN A 151 -19.87 2.24 -18.97
CA ASN A 151 -20.19 2.44 -17.56
C ASN A 151 -19.30 3.50 -16.87
N GLU A 152 -18.23 3.95 -17.55
CA GLU A 152 -17.38 5.04 -17.07
C GLU A 152 -17.89 6.44 -17.50
N TYR A 153 -18.94 6.50 -18.32
CA TYR A 153 -19.61 7.76 -18.62
C TYR A 153 -20.67 8.10 -17.57
N LEU A 154 -20.38 9.10 -16.72
CA LEU A 154 -21.23 9.45 -15.58
C LEU A 154 -22.18 10.59 -15.91
N ARG A 155 -23.44 10.26 -16.22
CA ARG A 155 -24.47 11.27 -16.55
C ARG A 155 -24.68 12.30 -15.43
N GLN A 156 -24.59 11.86 -14.17
CA GLN A 156 -24.74 12.66 -12.95
C GLN A 156 -23.71 13.80 -12.85
N VAL A 157 -22.58 13.65 -13.55
CA VAL A 157 -21.44 14.57 -13.54
C VAL A 157 -21.47 15.57 -14.70
N CYS A 158 -22.34 15.36 -15.68
CA CYS A 158 -22.47 16.24 -16.84
C CYS A 158 -22.86 17.68 -16.44
N GLY A 159 -22.20 18.67 -17.04
CA GLY A 159 -22.39 20.08 -16.74
C GLY A 159 -21.66 20.59 -15.49
N ILE A 160 -21.06 19.71 -14.69
CA ILE A 160 -20.22 20.12 -13.57
C ILE A 160 -18.90 20.68 -14.13
N ARG A 161 -18.61 21.94 -13.80
CA ARG A 161 -17.30 22.55 -14.09
C ARG A 161 -16.30 22.05 -13.04
N PRO A 162 -15.13 21.54 -13.44
CA PRO A 162 -14.17 20.97 -12.50
C PRO A 162 -13.62 22.07 -11.59
N PRO A 163 -13.71 21.92 -10.26
CA PRO A 163 -12.98 22.75 -9.33
C PRO A 163 -11.48 22.73 -9.67
N GLY A 164 -10.84 23.89 -9.73
CA GLY A 164 -9.45 24.01 -10.20
C GLY A 164 -9.26 24.00 -11.72
N GLY A 165 -10.35 23.90 -12.51
CA GLY A 165 -10.39 24.24 -13.94
C GLY A 165 -9.88 23.17 -14.91
N ARG A 166 -9.55 21.96 -14.46
CA ARG A 166 -9.06 20.85 -15.30
C ARG A 166 -9.78 19.54 -15.02
N TYR A 167 -10.05 18.75 -16.05
CA TYR A 167 -10.66 17.44 -15.88
C TYR A 167 -9.60 16.34 -15.64
N LEU A 168 -8.47 16.42 -16.35
CA LEU A 168 -7.31 15.53 -16.19
C LEU A 168 -6.17 16.28 -15.49
N SER A 169 -5.73 15.74 -14.37
CA SER A 169 -4.54 16.18 -13.63
C SER A 169 -3.37 15.21 -13.79
N LEU A 170 -3.65 13.93 -13.94
CA LEU A 170 -2.66 12.87 -14.15
C LEU A 170 -3.13 11.96 -15.29
N TYR A 171 -2.29 11.77 -16.29
CA TYR A 171 -2.53 10.87 -17.41
C TYR A 171 -1.39 9.86 -17.49
N ALA A 172 -1.67 8.64 -17.94
CA ALA A 172 -0.62 7.71 -18.32
C ALA A 172 -0.95 6.99 -19.63
N ALA A 173 0.08 6.57 -20.34
CA ALA A 173 -0.03 5.80 -21.58
C ALA A 173 0.82 4.55 -21.49
N ASP A 174 0.23 3.40 -21.80
CA ASP A 174 0.95 2.14 -22.03
C ASP A 174 1.52 2.17 -23.47
N VAL A 175 2.84 2.08 -23.62
CA VAL A 175 3.55 2.16 -24.90
C VAL A 175 4.51 1.00 -25.12
N GLY A 176 4.78 0.71 -26.39
CA GLY A 176 5.82 -0.21 -26.85
C GLY A 176 6.23 0.15 -28.28
N ARG A 177 7.33 -0.42 -28.80
CA ARG A 177 7.67 -0.23 -30.21
C ARG A 177 6.89 -1.22 -31.08
N GLY A 178 6.23 -0.71 -32.11
CA GLY A 178 5.57 -1.51 -33.13
C GLY A 178 6.57 -2.12 -34.11
N PRO A 179 6.12 -2.97 -35.06
CA PRO A 179 6.98 -3.66 -36.03
C PRO A 179 7.82 -2.73 -36.90
N ASP A 180 7.38 -1.49 -37.08
CA ASP A 180 8.06 -0.41 -37.80
C ASP A 180 9.13 0.33 -36.97
N GLY A 181 9.39 -0.13 -35.75
CA GLY A 181 10.37 0.45 -34.83
C GLY A 181 9.91 1.76 -34.16
N ARG A 182 8.74 2.30 -34.50
CA ARG A 182 8.19 3.53 -33.88
C ARG A 182 7.48 3.20 -32.57
N TRP A 183 7.43 4.18 -31.66
CA TRP A 183 6.62 4.09 -30.45
C TRP A 183 5.14 4.16 -30.75
N TRP A 184 4.37 3.20 -30.24
CA TRP A 184 2.93 3.10 -30.40
C TRP A 184 2.25 3.14 -29.02
N VAL A 185 1.11 3.81 -28.94
CA VAL A 185 0.23 3.75 -27.77
C VAL A 185 -0.62 2.49 -27.83
N LEU A 186 -0.53 1.67 -26.79
CA LEU A 186 -1.29 0.44 -26.61
C LEU A 186 -2.59 0.69 -25.84
N GLY A 187 -2.56 1.62 -24.89
CA GLY A 187 -3.73 2.00 -24.10
C GLY A 187 -3.52 3.29 -23.30
N ASP A 188 -4.61 4.01 -23.12
CA ASP A 188 -4.69 5.25 -22.33
C ASP A 188 -5.18 4.96 -20.92
N ARG A 189 -4.67 5.69 -19.93
CA ARG A 189 -5.05 5.60 -18.52
C ARG A 189 -5.38 6.99 -17.99
N THR A 190 -6.67 7.23 -17.77
CA THR A 190 -7.24 8.53 -17.40
C THR A 190 -8.12 8.46 -16.16
N GLN A 191 -8.47 7.26 -15.67
CA GLN A 191 -9.27 7.06 -14.48
C GLN A 191 -8.46 7.32 -13.20
N ALA A 192 -7.64 6.35 -12.80
CA ALA A 192 -6.74 6.42 -11.65
C ALA A 192 -5.41 5.70 -11.97
N PRO A 193 -4.59 6.23 -12.90
CA PRO A 193 -3.44 5.50 -13.44
C PRO A 193 -2.45 5.08 -12.35
N SER A 194 -2.22 3.77 -12.20
CA SER A 194 -1.22 3.17 -11.30
C SER A 194 0.13 2.96 -11.98
N GLY A 195 1.19 2.80 -11.18
CA GLY A 195 2.56 2.50 -11.57
C GLY A 195 3.57 3.59 -11.19
N ALA A 196 3.14 4.82 -10.92
CA ALA A 196 4.06 5.93 -10.64
C ALA A 196 4.81 5.74 -9.31
N GLY A 197 4.13 5.23 -8.28
CA GLY A 197 4.77 4.90 -7.01
C GLY A 197 5.74 3.72 -7.13
N TYR A 198 5.41 2.72 -7.95
CA TYR A 198 6.31 1.61 -8.24
C TYR A 198 7.54 2.04 -9.05
N ALA A 199 7.36 2.91 -10.05
CA ALA A 199 8.47 3.48 -10.82
C ALA A 199 9.45 4.26 -9.93
N LEU A 200 8.93 5.03 -8.97
CA LEU A 200 9.73 5.73 -7.97
C LEU A 200 10.54 4.75 -7.10
N GLU A 201 9.90 3.71 -6.56
CA GLU A 201 10.57 2.74 -5.69
C GLU A 201 11.62 1.93 -6.45
N ASN A 202 11.31 1.46 -7.67
CA ASN A 202 12.28 0.81 -8.55
C ASN A 202 13.52 1.70 -8.76
N ARG A 203 13.30 3.00 -8.99
CA ARG A 203 14.36 3.99 -9.15
C ARG A 203 15.20 4.17 -7.89
N LEU A 204 14.57 4.27 -6.72
CA LEU A 204 15.27 4.42 -5.43
C LEU A 204 16.14 3.19 -5.12
N VAL A 205 15.61 1.99 -5.35
CA VAL A 205 16.30 0.71 -5.14
C VAL A 205 17.50 0.58 -6.08
N LEU A 206 17.29 0.70 -7.40
CA LEU A 206 18.38 0.50 -8.37
C LEU A 206 19.41 1.62 -8.37
N SER A 207 19.03 2.88 -8.15
CA SER A 207 20.01 3.98 -8.04
C SER A 207 20.91 3.81 -6.81
N ARG A 208 20.43 3.19 -5.72
CA ARG A 208 21.25 2.83 -4.56
C ARG A 208 22.16 1.64 -4.84
N ALA A 209 21.62 0.56 -5.43
CA ALA A 209 22.39 -0.64 -5.77
C ALA A 209 23.48 -0.35 -6.82
N PHE A 210 23.20 0.55 -7.77
CA PHE A 210 24.06 0.87 -8.90
C PHE A 210 24.48 2.35 -8.94
N ALA A 211 24.76 2.97 -7.80
CA ALA A 211 25.05 4.41 -7.70
C ALA A 211 26.13 4.94 -8.67
N SER A 212 27.24 4.22 -8.81
CA SER A 212 28.32 4.59 -9.74
C SER A 212 27.89 4.54 -11.20
N LEU A 213 27.12 3.50 -11.57
CA LEU A 213 26.61 3.28 -12.92
C LEU A 213 25.51 4.30 -13.27
N TYR A 214 24.60 4.55 -12.33
CA TYR A 214 23.55 5.56 -12.45
C TYR A 214 24.14 6.95 -12.74
N LYS A 215 25.20 7.32 -12.02
CA LYS A 215 25.92 8.59 -12.23
C LYS A 215 26.68 8.60 -13.55
N SER A 216 27.40 7.52 -13.90
CA SER A 216 28.18 7.47 -15.14
C SER A 216 27.33 7.43 -16.40
N MET A 217 26.06 7.02 -16.29
CA MET A 217 25.09 6.97 -17.38
C MET A 217 24.28 8.26 -17.53
N ASN A 218 24.50 9.30 -16.70
CA ASN A 218 23.74 10.56 -16.76
C ASN A 218 22.21 10.33 -16.77
N VAL A 219 21.72 9.48 -15.87
CA VAL A 219 20.29 9.14 -15.84
C VAL A 219 19.47 10.32 -15.31
N GLU A 220 18.46 10.73 -16.08
CA GLU A 220 17.53 11.80 -15.74
C GLU A 220 16.78 11.50 -14.43
N ARG A 221 16.57 12.54 -13.59
CA ARG A 221 15.92 12.36 -12.29
C ARG A 221 14.40 12.42 -12.44
N VAL A 222 13.69 11.52 -11.76
CA VAL A 222 12.21 11.53 -11.70
C VAL A 222 11.64 12.55 -10.69
N ALA A 223 12.46 13.03 -9.75
CA ALA A 223 12.02 13.96 -8.71
C ALA A 223 11.33 15.24 -9.24
N PRO A 224 11.86 15.94 -10.27
CA PRO A 224 11.20 17.13 -10.84
C PRO A 224 9.77 16.88 -11.33
N PHE A 225 9.46 15.68 -11.83
CA PHE A 225 8.09 15.34 -12.23
C PHE A 225 7.14 15.32 -11.02
N PHE A 226 7.54 14.70 -9.92
CA PHE A 226 6.74 14.66 -8.70
C PHE A 226 6.62 16.04 -8.04
N GLU A 227 7.63 16.89 -8.19
CA GLU A 227 7.57 18.30 -7.78
C GLU A 227 6.49 19.04 -8.57
N ALA A 228 6.58 18.96 -9.91
CA ALA A 228 5.64 19.57 -10.82
C ALA A 228 4.21 19.07 -10.60
N PHE A 229 4.04 17.77 -10.34
CA PHE A 229 2.74 17.18 -10.02
C PHE A 229 2.19 17.70 -8.67
N ARG A 230 3.02 17.75 -7.63
CA ARG A 230 2.64 18.30 -6.33
C ARG A 230 2.23 19.76 -6.45
N ASP A 231 2.98 20.54 -7.18
CA ASP A 231 2.76 21.98 -7.32
C ASP A 231 1.56 22.27 -8.23
N GLY A 232 1.33 21.44 -9.25
CA GLY A 232 0.10 21.46 -10.05
C GLY A 232 -1.16 21.19 -9.22
N LEU A 233 -1.12 20.22 -8.30
CA LEU A 233 -2.23 19.96 -7.37
C LEU A 233 -2.38 21.06 -6.31
N ARG A 234 -1.29 21.69 -5.86
CA ARG A 234 -1.39 22.84 -4.93
C ARG A 234 -2.01 24.05 -5.61
N GLY A 235 -1.62 24.32 -6.85
CA GLY A 235 -2.12 25.46 -7.63
C GLY A 235 -3.58 25.33 -8.09
N SER A 236 -4.19 24.15 -7.97
CA SER A 236 -5.62 23.97 -8.28
C SER A 236 -6.55 24.33 -7.11
N ALA A 237 -6.01 24.50 -5.90
CA ALA A 237 -6.78 24.87 -4.71
C ALA A 237 -6.90 26.39 -4.53
N ASP A 238 -7.92 26.83 -3.79
CA ASP A 238 -8.19 28.23 -3.43
C ASP A 238 -7.34 28.77 -2.26
N ARG A 239 -6.49 27.93 -1.66
CA ARG A 239 -5.76 28.21 -0.41
C ARG A 239 -4.25 28.11 -0.64
N ASP A 240 -3.48 29.05 -0.07
CA ASP A 240 -2.01 29.09 -0.18
C ASP A 240 -1.30 27.82 0.32
N GLU A 241 -1.76 27.28 1.44
CA GLU A 241 -1.32 25.98 1.98
C GLU A 241 -2.51 25.00 1.99
N PRO A 242 -2.83 24.36 0.85
CA PRO A 242 -3.97 23.49 0.74
C PRO A 242 -3.70 22.14 1.41
N ARG A 243 -4.73 21.54 1.99
CA ARG A 243 -4.66 20.16 2.49
C ARG A 243 -5.03 19.21 1.35
N ILE A 244 -4.05 18.41 0.96
CA ILE A 244 -4.16 17.44 -0.13
C ILE A 244 -4.21 16.03 0.47
N GLY A 245 -5.21 15.25 0.05
CA GLY A 245 -5.41 13.87 0.47
C GLY A 245 -5.36 12.91 -0.71
N VAL A 246 -4.87 11.69 -0.48
CA VAL A 246 -4.93 10.57 -1.43
C VAL A 246 -6.05 9.64 -0.98
N LEU A 247 -7.17 9.61 -1.71
CA LEU A 247 -8.27 8.67 -1.44
C LEU A 247 -7.87 7.28 -1.90
N THR A 248 -7.74 6.35 -0.96
CA THR A 248 -7.43 4.94 -1.23
C THR A 248 -8.65 4.05 -0.94
N PRO A 249 -8.86 2.96 -1.71
CA PRO A 249 -9.83 1.90 -1.36
C PRO A 249 -9.42 1.06 -0.14
N GLY A 250 -8.22 1.27 0.43
CA GLY A 250 -7.72 0.57 1.61
C GLY A 250 -6.76 -0.58 1.29
N SER A 251 -6.36 -1.31 2.33
CA SER A 251 -5.28 -2.31 2.30
C SER A 251 -5.58 -3.56 1.46
N PHE A 252 -6.84 -3.78 1.10
CA PHE A 252 -7.25 -4.90 0.24
C PHE A 252 -7.05 -4.63 -1.25
N SER A 253 -6.68 -3.41 -1.64
CA SER A 253 -6.40 -3.06 -3.03
C SER A 253 -5.02 -3.54 -3.47
N GLU A 254 -4.95 -4.04 -4.70
CA GLU A 254 -3.72 -4.48 -5.36
C GLU A 254 -2.62 -3.42 -5.42
N THR A 255 -2.99 -2.14 -5.38
CA THR A 255 -2.09 -0.99 -5.54
C THR A 255 -1.97 -0.14 -4.28
N TYR A 256 -2.42 -0.65 -3.12
CA TYR A 256 -2.36 0.08 -1.85
C TYR A 256 -0.94 0.56 -1.49
N PHE A 257 0.07 -0.29 -1.73
CA PHE A 257 1.46 0.06 -1.51
C PHE A 257 1.86 1.34 -2.25
N GLU A 258 1.49 1.46 -3.54
CA GLU A 258 1.76 2.65 -4.33
C GLU A 258 1.08 3.88 -3.75
N HIS A 259 -0.18 3.76 -3.28
CA HIS A 259 -0.92 4.89 -2.72
C HIS A 259 -0.22 5.44 -1.48
N ALA A 260 0.21 4.56 -0.57
CA ALA A 260 0.95 4.92 0.64
C ALA A 260 2.31 5.55 0.32
N THR A 261 3.03 4.98 -0.64
CA THR A 261 4.33 5.50 -1.10
C THR A 261 4.20 6.89 -1.72
N LEU A 262 3.23 7.11 -2.60
CA LEU A 262 2.99 8.41 -3.22
C LEU A 262 2.56 9.45 -2.17
N ALA A 263 1.64 9.09 -1.26
CA ALA A 263 1.22 9.99 -0.19
C ALA A 263 2.40 10.42 0.68
N ARG A 264 3.27 9.49 1.07
CA ARG A 264 4.48 9.75 1.86
C ARG A 264 5.48 10.63 1.10
N TYR A 265 5.75 10.32 -0.17
CA TYR A 265 6.74 11.02 -0.98
C TYR A 265 6.31 12.46 -1.33
N LEU A 266 5.02 12.66 -1.61
CA LEU A 266 4.46 13.98 -1.94
C LEU A 266 4.09 14.80 -0.70
N GLY A 267 4.04 14.18 0.48
CA GLY A 267 3.64 14.81 1.74
C GLY A 267 2.14 15.04 1.85
N PHE A 268 1.33 14.15 1.26
CA PHE A 268 -0.13 14.18 1.30
C PHE A 268 -0.68 13.26 2.39
N LEU A 269 -1.94 13.48 2.78
CA LEU A 269 -2.62 12.61 3.75
C LEU A 269 -3.23 11.41 3.03
N LEU A 270 -2.85 10.19 3.42
CA LEU A 270 -3.55 8.98 2.95
C LEU A 270 -4.88 8.86 3.71
N VAL A 271 -6.00 8.77 2.98
CA VAL A 271 -7.36 8.75 3.55
C VAL A 271 -8.23 7.72 2.84
N GLU A 272 -9.13 7.08 3.59
CA GLU A 272 -10.20 6.21 3.05
C GLU A 272 -11.55 6.96 3.06
N GLY A 273 -12.58 6.40 2.42
CA GLY A 273 -13.91 7.02 2.37
C GLY A 273 -14.46 7.38 3.75
N ASP A 274 -14.32 6.47 4.71
CA ASP A 274 -14.77 6.63 6.11
C ASP A 274 -13.96 7.68 6.91
N ASP A 275 -12.75 8.02 6.45
CA ASP A 275 -11.96 9.11 7.05
C ASP A 275 -12.52 10.49 6.68
N LEU A 276 -13.41 10.55 5.68
CA LEU A 276 -13.93 11.78 5.12
C LEU A 276 -15.40 12.00 5.52
N ALA A 277 -15.80 13.26 5.54
CA ALA A 277 -17.17 13.66 5.82
C ALA A 277 -17.51 14.92 5.03
N VAL A 278 -18.72 14.96 4.48
CA VAL A 278 -19.27 16.17 3.86
C VAL A 278 -19.97 17.00 4.95
N SER A 279 -19.61 18.27 5.05
CA SER A 279 -20.27 19.24 5.93
C SER A 279 -20.12 20.65 5.36
N GLY A 280 -21.18 21.46 5.42
CA GLY A 280 -21.15 22.84 4.93
C GLY A 280 -20.75 22.99 3.45
N GLY A 281 -21.13 22.02 2.60
CA GLY A 281 -20.77 22.02 1.17
C GLY A 281 -19.28 21.82 0.90
N ARG A 282 -18.51 21.25 1.84
CA ARG A 282 -17.08 20.95 1.68
C ARG A 282 -16.74 19.57 2.24
N VAL A 283 -15.64 18.98 1.76
CA VAL A 283 -15.09 17.73 2.30
C VAL A 283 -14.17 18.04 3.50
N HIS A 284 -14.30 17.24 4.54
CA HIS A 284 -13.48 17.32 5.75
C HIS A 284 -12.90 15.97 6.09
N ILE A 285 -11.70 15.96 6.67
CA ILE A 285 -11.10 14.78 7.30
C ILE A 285 -11.58 14.73 8.75
N ARG A 286 -12.01 13.54 9.19
CA ARG A 286 -12.35 13.23 10.58
C ARG A 286 -11.08 13.06 11.38
N THR A 287 -10.84 13.93 12.34
CA THR A 287 -9.64 13.86 13.18
C THR A 287 -9.99 13.85 14.65
N VAL A 288 -9.04 13.42 15.49
CA VAL A 288 -9.21 13.42 16.96
C VAL A 288 -9.46 14.83 17.52
N ALA A 289 -9.09 15.87 16.77
CA ALA A 289 -9.28 17.28 17.08
C ALA A 289 -10.50 17.92 16.36
N GLY A 290 -11.41 17.10 15.79
CA GLY A 290 -12.56 17.58 15.04
C GLY A 290 -12.39 17.52 13.52
N LEU A 291 -13.35 18.09 12.79
CA LEU A 291 -13.32 18.11 11.33
C LEU A 291 -12.29 19.11 10.81
N LYS A 292 -11.43 18.69 9.88
CA LYS A 292 -10.48 19.59 9.20
C LYS A 292 -10.73 19.57 7.71
N ARG A 293 -11.01 20.75 7.15
CA ARG A 293 -11.30 20.94 5.72
C ARG A 293 -10.20 20.32 4.84
N LEU A 294 -10.61 19.57 3.83
CA LEU A 294 -9.77 19.04 2.76
C LEU A 294 -10.01 19.88 1.50
N ASP A 295 -8.93 20.24 0.79
CA ASP A 295 -9.01 21.14 -0.36
C ASP A 295 -8.86 20.39 -1.69
N VAL A 296 -7.98 19.38 -1.73
CA VAL A 296 -7.72 18.57 -2.92
C VAL A 296 -7.72 17.08 -2.57
N LEU A 297 -8.37 16.27 -3.39
CA LEU A 297 -8.44 14.83 -3.28
C LEU A 297 -7.87 14.17 -4.53
N LEU A 298 -6.66 13.62 -4.43
CA LEU A 298 -6.10 12.72 -5.43
C LEU A 298 -6.78 11.35 -5.28
N ARG A 299 -7.68 11.01 -6.19
CA ARG A 299 -8.43 9.76 -6.09
C ARG A 299 -7.66 8.57 -6.64
N ARG A 300 -7.72 7.46 -5.91
CA ARG A 300 -7.30 6.12 -6.33
C ARG A 300 -8.45 5.12 -6.32
N VAL A 301 -9.66 5.64 -6.22
CA VAL A 301 -10.93 4.91 -6.28
C VAL A 301 -11.60 5.22 -7.62
N ASP A 302 -12.20 4.19 -8.21
CA ASP A 302 -12.92 4.28 -9.47
C ASP A 302 -14.14 5.18 -9.39
N SER A 303 -14.51 5.79 -10.52
CA SER A 303 -15.46 6.90 -10.54
C SER A 303 -16.81 6.52 -9.93
N ASN A 304 -17.36 5.34 -10.30
CA ASN A 304 -18.65 4.85 -9.80
C ASN A 304 -18.69 4.61 -8.29
N SER A 305 -17.53 4.32 -7.68
CA SER A 305 -17.39 4.03 -6.26
C SER A 305 -17.12 5.27 -5.40
N LEU A 306 -17.16 6.48 -5.99
CA LEU A 306 -16.79 7.71 -5.28
C LEU A 306 -17.89 8.29 -4.39
N ASP A 307 -19.16 8.06 -4.70
CA ASP A 307 -20.29 8.62 -3.96
C ASP A 307 -21.48 7.66 -3.94
N PRO A 308 -21.72 6.97 -2.81
CA PRO A 308 -22.83 6.02 -2.70
C PRO A 308 -24.22 6.69 -2.72
N LEU A 309 -24.33 8.02 -2.63
CA LEU A 309 -25.63 8.70 -2.68
C LEU A 309 -26.09 8.99 -4.13
N GLU A 310 -25.17 9.26 -5.05
CA GLU A 310 -25.50 9.63 -6.44
C GLU A 310 -25.04 8.58 -7.49
N LEU A 311 -24.09 7.70 -7.15
CA LEU A 311 -23.49 6.71 -8.06
C LEU A 311 -23.85 5.27 -7.63
N ASP A 312 -22.88 4.48 -7.14
CA ASP A 312 -23.12 3.11 -6.67
C ASP A 312 -23.44 3.06 -5.17
N ALA A 313 -24.71 2.85 -4.83
CA ALA A 313 -25.20 2.75 -3.46
C ALA A 313 -24.65 1.55 -2.67
N SER A 314 -24.08 0.54 -3.34
CA SER A 314 -23.42 -0.59 -2.68
C SER A 314 -21.95 -0.29 -2.30
N SER A 315 -21.41 0.84 -2.76
CA SER A 315 -20.02 1.19 -2.53
C SER A 315 -19.75 1.63 -1.09
N HIS A 316 -18.71 1.07 -0.50
CA HIS A 316 -18.16 1.46 0.81
C HIS A 316 -16.83 2.22 0.69
N LEU A 317 -16.39 2.54 -0.52
CA LEU A 317 -15.06 3.12 -0.77
C LEU A 317 -15.08 4.65 -0.89
N GLY A 318 -16.23 5.19 -1.29
CA GLY A 318 -16.43 6.60 -1.60
C GLY A 318 -16.74 7.48 -0.39
N VAL A 319 -17.06 8.74 -0.67
CA VAL A 319 -17.48 9.73 0.31
C VAL A 319 -18.93 10.12 0.02
N PRO A 320 -19.89 9.81 0.92
CA PRO A 320 -21.30 10.17 0.72
C PRO A 320 -21.48 11.67 0.48
N GLY A 321 -22.06 12.05 -0.66
CA GLY A 321 -22.34 13.44 -1.05
C GLY A 321 -21.18 14.16 -1.74
N LEU A 322 -20.13 13.45 -2.16
CA LEU A 322 -18.99 14.04 -2.87
C LEU A 322 -19.37 14.72 -4.19
N ILE A 323 -20.31 14.15 -4.96
CA ILE A 323 -20.73 14.72 -6.24
C ILE A 323 -21.46 16.06 -6.03
N ASP A 324 -22.30 16.17 -5.00
CA ASP A 324 -22.93 17.44 -4.62
C ASP A 324 -21.91 18.50 -4.18
N VAL A 325 -20.86 18.10 -3.45
CA VAL A 325 -19.77 19.02 -3.07
C VAL A 325 -18.98 19.50 -4.29
N LEU A 326 -18.68 18.60 -5.24
CA LEU A 326 -18.04 18.96 -6.51
C LEU A 326 -18.88 19.98 -7.30
N ARG A 327 -20.20 19.77 -7.36
CA ARG A 327 -21.14 20.68 -8.02
C ARG A 327 -21.15 22.09 -7.40
N LYS A 328 -20.76 22.21 -6.13
CA LYS A 328 -20.69 23.46 -5.36
C LYS A 328 -19.27 24.05 -5.25
N ASP A 329 -18.31 23.54 -6.01
CA ASP A 329 -16.91 23.99 -5.97
C ASP A 329 -16.25 23.83 -4.58
N GLY A 330 -16.68 22.81 -3.83
CA GLY A 330 -16.26 22.63 -2.43
C GLY A 330 -14.95 21.87 -2.23
N VAL A 331 -14.50 21.12 -3.23
CA VAL A 331 -13.25 20.31 -3.22
C VAL A 331 -12.75 20.07 -4.64
N VAL A 332 -11.43 20.03 -4.85
CA VAL A 332 -10.83 19.59 -6.12
C VAL A 332 -10.65 18.08 -6.10
N VAL A 333 -11.08 17.36 -7.14
CA VAL A 333 -10.84 15.92 -7.29
C VAL A 333 -9.98 15.66 -8.51
N ALA A 334 -8.82 15.03 -8.31
CA ALA A 334 -7.85 14.73 -9.33
C ALA A 334 -7.75 13.20 -9.55
N ASN A 335 -8.09 12.63 -10.70
CA ASN A 335 -8.80 13.24 -11.85
C ASN A 335 -10.29 13.39 -11.59
N MET A 336 -10.97 14.20 -12.41
CA MET A 336 -12.42 14.38 -12.32
C MET A 336 -13.17 13.03 -12.48
N PRO A 337 -14.18 12.72 -11.64
CA PRO A 337 -15.07 11.57 -11.86
C PRO A 337 -15.57 11.49 -13.31
N GLY A 338 -15.54 10.29 -13.88
CA GLY A 338 -15.97 10.05 -15.25
C GLY A 338 -14.87 10.20 -16.31
N SER A 339 -13.64 10.53 -15.91
CA SER A 339 -12.48 10.55 -16.80
C SER A 339 -12.12 9.19 -17.40
N GLY A 340 -12.58 8.09 -16.80
CA GLY A 340 -12.39 6.72 -17.28
C GLY A 340 -13.03 6.44 -18.64
N VAL A 341 -14.01 7.24 -19.06
CA VAL A 341 -14.66 7.11 -20.37
C VAL A 341 -13.68 7.17 -21.54
N LEU A 342 -12.55 7.88 -21.36
CA LEU A 342 -11.50 8.01 -22.37
C LEU A 342 -10.63 6.76 -22.53
N GLU A 343 -10.69 5.81 -21.59
CA GLU A 343 -10.00 4.52 -21.70
C GLU A 343 -10.75 3.53 -22.62
N ALA A 344 -11.94 3.90 -23.11
CA ALA A 344 -12.71 3.07 -24.02
C ALA A 344 -11.95 2.85 -25.34
N ARG A 345 -11.65 1.59 -25.67
CA ARG A 345 -10.97 1.19 -26.91
C ARG A 345 -11.72 1.62 -28.16
N ALA A 346 -13.05 1.77 -28.07
CA ALA A 346 -13.87 2.32 -29.15
C ALA A 346 -13.38 3.69 -29.63
N LEU A 347 -12.79 4.51 -28.74
CA LEU A 347 -12.33 5.86 -29.07
C LEU A 347 -11.08 5.89 -29.93
N LEU A 348 -10.25 4.84 -29.88
CA LEU A 348 -8.96 4.79 -30.57
C LEU A 348 -9.08 5.12 -32.06
N GLY A 349 -10.06 4.52 -32.75
CA GLY A 349 -10.30 4.76 -34.18
C GLY A 349 -10.67 6.20 -34.54
N PHE A 350 -11.12 7.01 -33.57
CA PHE A 350 -11.54 8.40 -33.80
C PHE A 350 -10.43 9.41 -33.47
N LEU A 351 -9.43 9.04 -32.65
CA LEU A 351 -8.40 9.97 -32.17
C LEU A 351 -7.64 10.72 -33.27
N PRO A 352 -7.24 10.11 -34.41
CA PRO A 352 -6.56 10.86 -35.47
C PRO A 352 -7.41 11.99 -36.05
N SER A 353 -8.71 11.77 -36.20
CA SER A 353 -9.65 12.79 -36.69
C SER A 353 -9.89 13.87 -35.64
N LEU A 354 -10.06 13.47 -34.37
CA LEU A 354 -10.23 14.38 -33.25
C LEU A 354 -9.01 15.30 -33.06
N CYS A 355 -7.80 14.75 -33.22
CA CYS A 355 -6.56 15.53 -33.15
C CYS A 355 -6.55 16.68 -34.17
N ARG A 356 -6.87 16.38 -35.44
CA ARG A 356 -6.96 17.41 -36.49
C ARG A 356 -8.05 18.43 -36.21
N ARG A 357 -9.21 17.99 -35.69
CA ARG A 357 -10.34 18.89 -35.40
C ARG A 357 -10.06 19.83 -34.23
N LEU A 358 -9.45 19.33 -33.16
CA LEU A 358 -9.29 20.05 -31.89
C LEU A 358 -7.94 20.78 -31.78
N LEU A 359 -6.87 20.18 -32.27
CA LEU A 359 -5.51 20.74 -32.19
C LEU A 359 -5.01 21.30 -33.53
N GLY A 360 -5.68 21.00 -34.65
CA GLY A 360 -5.19 21.41 -35.98
C GLY A 360 -3.98 20.62 -36.47
N GLU A 361 -3.60 19.55 -35.77
CA GLU A 361 -2.38 18.79 -35.99
C GLU A 361 -2.69 17.32 -36.29
N ASN A 362 -1.74 16.60 -36.88
CA ASN A 362 -1.80 15.14 -36.95
C ASN A 362 -1.36 14.54 -35.61
N LEU A 363 -1.96 13.41 -35.25
CA LEU A 363 -1.56 12.65 -34.07
C LEU A 363 -0.10 12.19 -34.21
N MET A 364 0.76 12.65 -33.31
CA MET A 364 2.21 12.43 -33.37
C MET A 364 2.60 10.96 -33.17
N MET A 365 1.91 10.28 -32.25
CA MET A 365 2.18 8.88 -31.91
C MET A 365 1.06 7.98 -32.44
N PRO A 366 1.37 6.97 -33.26
CA PRO A 366 0.38 5.98 -33.68
C PRO A 366 -0.10 5.17 -32.48
N HIS A 367 -1.21 4.46 -32.68
CA HIS A 367 -1.75 3.50 -31.73
C HIS A 367 -2.07 2.21 -32.47
N ILE A 368 -2.34 1.14 -31.72
CA ILE A 368 -2.76 -0.14 -32.29
C ILE A 368 -3.98 0.03 -33.20
N ALA A 369 -3.90 -0.49 -34.44
CA ALA A 369 -4.99 -0.37 -35.39
C ALA A 369 -6.26 -1.00 -34.81
N THR A 370 -7.32 -0.19 -34.66
CA THR A 370 -8.53 -0.55 -33.93
C THR A 370 -9.76 -0.25 -34.76
N TRP A 371 -10.65 -1.24 -34.89
CA TRP A 371 -11.90 -1.16 -35.62
C TRP A 371 -13.06 -1.37 -34.65
N TRP A 372 -13.90 -0.35 -34.48
CA TRP A 372 -15.06 -0.45 -33.61
C TRP A 372 -16.25 -1.06 -34.34
N CYS A 373 -16.72 -2.21 -33.88
CA CYS A 373 -17.79 -2.99 -34.52
C CYS A 373 -19.17 -2.33 -34.40
N GLY A 374 -19.28 -1.17 -33.72
CA GLY A 374 -20.47 -0.31 -33.78
C GLY A 374 -20.67 0.35 -35.16
N GLN A 375 -19.61 0.47 -35.96
CA GLN A 375 -19.72 0.91 -37.35
C GLN A 375 -19.82 -0.29 -38.29
N LYS A 376 -20.83 -0.28 -39.18
CA LYS A 376 -21.10 -1.40 -40.11
C LYS A 376 -19.86 -1.82 -40.91
N ALA A 377 -19.16 -0.88 -41.54
CA ALA A 377 -17.98 -1.17 -42.35
C ALA A 377 -16.83 -1.77 -41.52
N ALA A 378 -16.60 -1.25 -40.31
CA ALA A 378 -15.59 -1.77 -39.40
C ALA A 378 -15.95 -3.18 -38.91
N ARG A 379 -17.23 -3.43 -38.60
CA ARG A 379 -17.73 -4.74 -38.20
C ARG A 379 -17.56 -5.79 -39.30
N GLU A 380 -17.97 -5.48 -40.52
CA GLU A 380 -17.79 -6.36 -41.68
C GLU A 380 -16.30 -6.68 -41.90
N ALA A 381 -15.44 -5.66 -41.79
CA ALA A 381 -13.99 -5.83 -41.89
C ALA A 381 -13.37 -6.61 -40.72
N VAL A 382 -13.99 -6.68 -39.55
CA VAL A 382 -13.52 -7.53 -38.44
C VAL A 382 -13.98 -8.96 -38.67
N LEU A 383 -15.25 -9.17 -39.00
CA LEU A 383 -15.81 -10.50 -39.24
C LEU A 383 -15.15 -11.22 -40.43
N SER A 384 -14.73 -10.49 -41.48
CA SER A 384 -14.08 -11.08 -42.65
C SER A 384 -12.66 -11.60 -42.42
N ARG A 385 -12.00 -11.18 -41.34
CA ARG A 385 -10.61 -11.55 -40.97
C ARG A 385 -10.50 -11.84 -39.47
N LEU A 386 -11.52 -12.52 -38.95
CA LEU A 386 -11.67 -12.80 -37.53
C LEU A 386 -10.45 -13.53 -36.93
N ASP A 387 -9.76 -14.32 -37.74
CA ASP A 387 -8.60 -15.11 -37.33
C ASP A 387 -7.28 -14.28 -37.29
N ASP A 388 -7.27 -13.07 -37.88
CA ASP A 388 -6.10 -12.18 -37.95
C ASP A 388 -6.14 -11.03 -36.94
N VAL A 389 -7.22 -10.91 -36.17
CA VAL A 389 -7.45 -9.82 -35.22
C VAL A 389 -7.72 -10.34 -33.82
N ALA A 390 -7.29 -9.58 -32.83
CA ALA A 390 -7.72 -9.76 -31.45
C ALA A 390 -9.08 -9.07 -31.24
N ILE A 391 -10.04 -9.78 -30.66
CA ILE A 391 -11.34 -9.19 -30.28
C ILE A 391 -11.27 -8.74 -28.82
N GLU A 392 -11.66 -7.50 -28.56
CA GLU A 392 -11.62 -6.88 -27.23
C GLU A 392 -12.96 -6.22 -26.92
N GLY A 393 -13.25 -6.02 -25.64
CA GLY A 393 -14.39 -5.22 -25.21
C GLY A 393 -14.19 -3.74 -25.56
N ALA A 394 -15.20 -3.12 -26.16
CA ALA A 394 -15.13 -1.73 -26.63
C ALA A 394 -14.90 -0.70 -25.52
N TYR A 395 -15.31 -1.01 -24.29
CA TYR A 395 -15.30 -0.09 -23.15
C TYR A 395 -14.26 -0.45 -22.08
N GLY A 396 -13.20 -1.19 -22.44
CA GLY A 396 -12.07 -1.47 -21.54
C GLY A 396 -12.27 -2.62 -20.56
N ARG A 397 -13.39 -3.35 -20.67
CA ARG A 397 -13.64 -4.62 -19.96
C ARG A 397 -13.32 -5.81 -20.88
N GLY A 398 -13.26 -7.01 -20.28
CA GLY A 398 -13.19 -8.26 -21.03
C GLY A 398 -14.30 -8.40 -22.08
N VAL A 399 -14.10 -9.31 -23.03
CA VAL A 399 -15.05 -9.54 -24.12
C VAL A 399 -16.38 -10.03 -23.53
N PRO A 400 -17.52 -9.35 -23.78
CA PRO A 400 -18.80 -9.77 -23.24
C PRO A 400 -19.12 -11.24 -23.55
N GLY A 401 -19.44 -12.01 -22.51
CA GLY A 401 -19.73 -13.45 -22.62
C GLY A 401 -18.51 -14.38 -22.52
N PHE A 402 -17.31 -13.85 -22.27
CA PHE A 402 -16.10 -14.64 -22.02
C PHE A 402 -15.60 -14.40 -20.58
N GLU A 403 -15.09 -15.45 -19.94
CA GLU A 403 -14.61 -15.39 -18.55
C GLU A 403 -13.27 -14.65 -18.40
N SER A 404 -12.50 -14.52 -19.50
CA SER A 404 -11.22 -13.82 -19.47
C SER A 404 -11.38 -12.30 -19.59
N ASP A 405 -10.73 -11.55 -18.69
CA ASP A 405 -10.63 -10.08 -18.75
C ASP A 405 -9.75 -9.56 -19.91
N GLY A 406 -9.22 -10.45 -20.73
CA GLY A 406 -8.32 -10.15 -21.84
C GLY A 406 -8.96 -10.25 -23.23
N PRO A 407 -8.19 -9.90 -24.27
CA PRO A 407 -8.56 -10.12 -25.66
C PRO A 407 -8.83 -11.59 -25.95
N VAL A 408 -9.79 -11.83 -26.83
CA VAL A 408 -10.15 -13.14 -27.35
C VAL A 408 -9.60 -13.31 -28.76
N LEU A 409 -8.84 -14.37 -28.97
CA LEU A 409 -8.33 -14.76 -30.29
C LEU A 409 -9.26 -15.81 -30.88
N ALA A 410 -9.98 -15.45 -31.94
CA ALA A 410 -10.95 -16.38 -32.54
C ALA A 410 -10.29 -17.65 -33.11
N SER A 411 -9.00 -17.58 -33.46
CA SER A 411 -8.19 -18.72 -33.89
C SER A 411 -7.95 -19.76 -32.78
N GLU A 412 -8.07 -19.37 -31.51
CA GLU A 412 -7.83 -20.23 -30.34
C GLU A 412 -9.14 -20.73 -29.71
N LEU A 413 -10.29 -20.27 -30.22
CA LEU A 413 -11.61 -20.65 -29.71
C LEU A 413 -12.10 -22.00 -30.24
N SER A 414 -12.96 -22.64 -29.45
CA SER A 414 -13.77 -23.75 -29.94
C SER A 414 -14.72 -23.28 -31.05
N ARG A 415 -15.16 -24.18 -31.92
CA ARG A 415 -16.11 -23.84 -32.98
C ARG A 415 -17.41 -23.22 -32.43
N ALA A 416 -17.93 -23.76 -31.32
CA ALA A 416 -19.13 -23.27 -30.68
C ALA A 416 -18.94 -21.85 -30.11
N ASP A 417 -17.80 -21.60 -29.45
CA ASP A 417 -17.47 -20.27 -28.94
C ASP A 417 -17.24 -19.25 -30.04
N ARG A 418 -16.67 -19.68 -31.17
CA ARG A 418 -16.49 -18.84 -32.35
C ARG A 418 -17.82 -18.44 -32.97
N GLU A 419 -18.75 -19.38 -33.15
CA GLU A 419 -20.10 -19.10 -33.64
C GLU A 419 -20.85 -18.16 -32.69
N ARG A 420 -20.71 -18.36 -31.37
CA ARG A 420 -21.26 -17.48 -30.33
C ARG A 420 -20.69 -16.07 -30.39
N LEU A 421 -19.37 -15.93 -30.57
CA LEU A 421 -18.71 -14.62 -30.69
C LEU A 421 -19.21 -13.86 -31.93
N VAL A 422 -19.31 -14.53 -33.07
CA VAL A 422 -19.81 -13.92 -34.32
C VAL A 422 -21.25 -13.44 -34.13
N ALA A 423 -22.13 -14.28 -33.59
CA ALA A 423 -23.52 -13.91 -33.33
C ALA A 423 -23.64 -12.69 -32.38
N ALA A 424 -22.80 -12.65 -31.33
CA ALA A 424 -22.78 -11.52 -30.39
C ALA A 424 -22.32 -10.21 -31.06
N ILE A 425 -21.29 -10.26 -31.91
CA ILE A 425 -20.80 -9.10 -32.68
C ILE A 425 -21.88 -8.61 -33.67
N GLU A 426 -22.61 -9.53 -34.31
CA GLU A 426 -23.69 -9.18 -35.24
C GLU A 426 -24.87 -8.53 -34.51
N GLU A 427 -25.27 -9.08 -33.36
CA GLU A 427 -26.37 -8.58 -32.54
C GLU A 427 -26.04 -7.21 -31.92
N ARG A 428 -24.87 -7.08 -31.28
CA ARG A 428 -24.50 -5.89 -30.50
C ARG A 428 -23.05 -5.47 -30.69
N GLY A 429 -22.67 -5.23 -31.94
CA GLY A 429 -21.31 -4.82 -32.33
C GLY A 429 -20.75 -3.58 -31.62
N ILE A 430 -21.59 -2.73 -31.01
CA ILE A 430 -21.12 -1.57 -30.22
C ILE A 430 -20.25 -1.96 -29.04
N ASP A 431 -20.39 -3.18 -28.50
CA ASP A 431 -19.64 -3.65 -27.33
C ASP A 431 -18.28 -4.28 -27.70
N PHE A 432 -17.95 -4.35 -28.99
CA PHE A 432 -16.76 -5.05 -29.49
C PHE A 432 -15.86 -4.13 -30.33
N VAL A 433 -14.55 -4.35 -30.21
CA VAL A 433 -13.55 -3.83 -31.13
C VAL A 433 -12.68 -4.97 -31.65
N GLY A 434 -12.29 -4.90 -32.91
CA GLY A 434 -11.19 -5.71 -33.45
C GLY A 434 -9.90 -4.89 -33.41
N GLN A 435 -8.80 -5.53 -33.02
CA GLN A 435 -7.47 -4.92 -32.99
C GLN A 435 -6.46 -5.78 -33.73
N GLU A 436 -5.51 -5.15 -34.40
CA GLU A 436 -4.42 -5.87 -35.07
C GLU A 436 -3.54 -6.61 -34.05
N LEU A 437 -3.09 -7.83 -34.39
CA LEU A 437 -2.19 -8.59 -33.54
C LEU A 437 -0.78 -8.01 -33.58
N VAL A 438 -0.48 -7.11 -32.64
CA VAL A 438 0.84 -6.48 -32.54
C VAL A 438 1.76 -7.30 -31.62
N ARG A 439 3.00 -7.51 -32.09
CA ARG A 439 4.10 -8.05 -31.28
C ARG A 439 4.95 -6.90 -30.74
N LEU A 440 5.11 -6.85 -29.42
CA LEU A 440 5.81 -5.78 -28.71
C LEU A 440 7.32 -5.99 -28.75
N SER A 441 8.08 -4.88 -28.66
CA SER A 441 9.54 -4.94 -28.61
C SER A 441 10.08 -5.69 -27.38
N THR A 442 11.28 -6.21 -27.54
CA THR A 442 12.02 -6.90 -26.47
C THR A 442 13.12 -6.02 -25.87
N THR A 443 13.37 -6.21 -24.58
CA THR A 443 14.48 -5.59 -23.85
C THR A 443 15.39 -6.66 -23.24
N PRO A 444 16.70 -6.38 -23.07
CA PRO A 444 17.60 -7.25 -22.33
C PRO A 444 17.20 -7.45 -20.87
N VAL A 445 17.22 -8.70 -20.41
CA VAL A 445 17.01 -9.08 -19.02
C VAL A 445 18.11 -10.00 -18.55
N TRP A 446 18.53 -9.84 -17.29
CA TRP A 446 19.45 -10.77 -16.64
C TRP A 446 18.72 -12.02 -16.17
N ASP A 447 19.16 -13.18 -16.64
CA ASP A 447 18.59 -14.48 -16.30
C ASP A 447 19.71 -15.51 -16.10
N GLN A 448 19.87 -15.99 -14.87
CA GLN A 448 20.84 -17.02 -14.47
C GLN A 448 22.28 -16.82 -15.05
N GLY A 449 22.78 -15.58 -15.02
CA GLY A 449 24.13 -15.26 -15.51
C GLY A 449 24.25 -15.01 -17.02
N ARG A 450 23.11 -14.98 -17.73
CA ARG A 450 23.02 -14.66 -19.16
C ARG A 450 22.09 -13.49 -19.39
N ILE A 451 22.18 -12.88 -20.57
CA ILE A 451 21.27 -11.82 -20.99
C ILE A 451 20.37 -12.39 -22.07
N VAL A 452 19.05 -12.27 -21.87
CA VAL A 452 18.02 -12.78 -22.79
C VAL A 452 17.03 -11.68 -23.15
N PRO A 453 16.50 -11.66 -24.40
CA PRO A 453 15.43 -10.73 -24.77
C PRO A 453 14.11 -11.15 -24.10
N ARG A 454 13.37 -10.18 -23.58
CA ARG A 454 12.00 -10.36 -23.11
C ARG A 454 11.07 -9.23 -23.55
N PRO A 455 9.82 -9.53 -23.92
CA PRO A 455 8.83 -8.51 -24.26
C PRO A 455 8.58 -7.56 -23.09
N PHE A 456 8.34 -6.28 -23.38
CA PHE A 456 8.02 -5.30 -22.35
C PHE A 456 6.91 -4.33 -22.76
N VAL A 457 6.26 -3.75 -21.76
CA VAL A 457 5.36 -2.60 -21.89
C VAL A 457 5.85 -1.51 -20.95
N LEU A 458 5.96 -0.29 -21.46
CA LEU A 458 6.32 0.89 -20.67
C LEU A 458 5.09 1.75 -20.45
N ARG A 459 4.75 2.04 -19.19
CA ARG A 459 3.76 3.06 -18.85
C ARG A 459 4.44 4.39 -18.57
N VAL A 460 4.11 5.41 -19.34
CA VAL A 460 4.65 6.77 -19.18
C VAL A 460 3.59 7.70 -18.58
N PHE A 461 3.99 8.54 -17.64
CA PHE A 461 3.10 9.42 -16.88
C PHE A 461 3.26 10.89 -17.29
N ALA A 462 2.14 11.60 -17.37
CA ALA A 462 2.06 13.03 -17.62
C ALA A 462 1.25 13.72 -16.50
N ALA A 463 1.82 14.74 -15.90
CA ALA A 463 1.17 15.57 -14.88
C ALA A 463 0.80 16.93 -15.48
N ALA A 464 -0.41 17.40 -15.18
CA ALA A 464 -0.84 18.73 -15.55
C ALA A 464 -0.21 19.78 -14.63
N THR A 465 0.36 20.83 -15.22
CA THR A 465 0.96 21.96 -14.53
C THR A 465 0.43 23.27 -15.11
N PRO A 466 0.68 24.42 -14.46
CA PRO A 466 0.33 25.72 -15.02
C PRO A 466 0.98 26.00 -16.39
N GLN A 467 2.13 25.39 -16.68
CA GLN A 467 2.88 25.56 -17.93
C GLN A 467 2.54 24.52 -19.00
N GLY A 468 1.66 23.55 -18.72
CA GLY A 468 1.27 22.50 -19.66
C GLY A 468 1.42 21.10 -19.07
N TRP A 469 1.79 20.13 -19.89
CA TRP A 469 2.00 18.73 -19.47
C TRP A 469 3.47 18.47 -19.19
N THR A 470 3.79 17.98 -17.99
CA THR A 470 5.13 17.54 -17.62
C THR A 470 5.19 16.02 -17.64
N ILE A 471 6.12 15.46 -18.41
CA ILE A 471 6.28 14.01 -18.57
C ILE A 471 7.35 13.50 -17.60
N MET A 472 7.09 12.39 -16.93
CA MET A 472 8.07 11.76 -16.04
C MET A 472 9.23 11.17 -16.86
N PRO A 473 10.50 11.59 -16.66
CA PRO A 473 11.65 11.04 -17.39
C PRO A 473 11.98 9.61 -16.90
N GLY A 474 11.18 8.66 -17.38
CA GLY A 474 11.11 7.28 -16.93
C GLY A 474 9.68 6.75 -17.05
N GLY A 475 9.33 5.78 -16.23
CA GLY A 475 7.99 5.22 -16.22
C GLY A 475 7.93 3.89 -15.50
N PHE A 476 6.78 3.25 -15.58
CA PHE A 476 6.57 1.93 -15.00
C PHE A 476 6.69 0.87 -16.10
N CYS A 477 7.81 0.14 -16.11
CA CYS A 477 8.06 -0.92 -17.09
C CYS A 477 7.68 -2.28 -16.51
N ARG A 478 6.92 -3.05 -17.30
CA ARG A 478 6.59 -4.45 -17.03
C ARG A 478 7.19 -5.32 -18.13
N ILE A 479 7.84 -6.40 -17.74
CA ILE A 479 8.53 -7.35 -18.61
C ILE A 479 7.87 -8.72 -18.45
N ALA A 480 7.45 -9.32 -19.55
CA ALA A 480 6.89 -10.67 -19.52
C ALA A 480 7.94 -11.72 -19.10
N GLU A 481 7.53 -12.71 -18.30
CA GLU A 481 8.37 -13.89 -18.05
C GLU A 481 8.44 -14.81 -19.27
N GLN A 482 7.32 -14.95 -19.99
CA GLN A 482 7.21 -15.77 -21.19
C GLN A 482 7.71 -15.04 -22.45
N LEU A 483 8.08 -15.84 -23.46
CA LEU A 483 8.56 -15.34 -24.76
C LEU A 483 7.44 -14.95 -25.72
N ASP A 484 6.17 -15.10 -25.33
CA ASP A 484 5.05 -14.65 -26.14
C ASP A 484 5.02 -13.12 -26.19
N ALA A 485 5.48 -12.56 -27.30
CA ALA A 485 5.59 -11.13 -27.51
C ALA A 485 4.26 -10.46 -27.92
N ARG A 486 3.15 -11.20 -27.98
CA ARG A 486 1.85 -10.59 -28.24
C ARG A 486 1.47 -9.70 -27.06
N ALA A 487 1.01 -8.48 -27.33
CA ALA A 487 0.63 -7.51 -26.29
C ALA A 487 -0.42 -8.06 -25.30
N VAL A 488 -1.20 -9.04 -25.76
CA VAL A 488 -2.24 -9.77 -25.02
C VAL A 488 -1.71 -10.63 -23.86
N SER A 489 -0.44 -11.05 -23.91
CA SER A 489 0.13 -12.05 -22.99
C SER A 489 0.81 -11.42 -21.75
N MET A 490 0.69 -10.09 -21.57
CA MET A 490 1.36 -9.32 -20.50
C MET A 490 0.68 -9.38 -19.13
N GLY A 491 -0.39 -10.18 -18.96
CA GLY A 491 -1.22 -10.22 -17.74
C GLY A 491 -0.71 -11.18 -16.63
N GLY A 492 0.05 -12.22 -16.97
CA GLY A 492 0.50 -13.24 -16.01
C GLY A 492 2.02 -13.23 -15.80
N GLY A 493 2.49 -13.11 -14.55
CA GLY A 493 3.90 -13.30 -14.19
C GLY A 493 4.86 -12.25 -14.78
N ALA A 494 4.56 -10.96 -14.67
CA ALA A 494 5.46 -9.91 -15.17
C ALA A 494 6.47 -9.45 -14.10
N ARG A 495 7.73 -9.26 -14.51
CA ARG A 495 8.76 -8.57 -13.71
C ARG A 495 8.67 -7.07 -13.94
N ALA A 496 8.82 -6.27 -12.89
CA ALA A 496 8.92 -4.83 -13.02
C ALA A 496 10.36 -4.42 -13.32
N ALA A 497 10.58 -3.36 -14.10
CA ALA A 497 11.90 -2.79 -14.32
C ALA A 497 11.90 -1.28 -14.04
N ASP A 498 13.05 -0.77 -13.59
CA ASP A 498 13.32 0.68 -13.66
C ASP A 498 13.54 1.09 -15.12
N VAL A 499 13.35 2.36 -15.41
CA VAL A 499 13.45 2.94 -16.76
C VAL A 499 14.42 4.10 -16.68
N TRP A 500 15.55 4.00 -17.34
CA TRP A 500 16.57 5.05 -17.36
C TRP A 500 16.50 5.80 -18.67
N VAL A 501 16.07 7.06 -18.57
CA VAL A 501 16.27 8.04 -19.63
C VAL A 501 17.70 8.57 -19.49
N VAL A 502 18.53 8.29 -20.50
CA VAL A 502 19.95 8.60 -20.50
C VAL A 502 20.19 9.88 -21.30
N SER A 503 20.74 10.90 -20.65
CA SER A 503 21.16 12.14 -21.32
C SER A 503 22.64 12.08 -21.74
N ASP A 504 22.97 12.81 -22.80
CA ASP A 504 24.35 13.03 -23.21
C ASP A 504 25.10 13.98 -22.26
N LYS A 505 24.37 14.82 -21.50
CA LYS A 505 24.95 15.83 -20.60
C LYS A 505 24.79 15.43 -19.13
N ALA A 506 25.59 16.08 -18.27
CA ALA A 506 25.45 15.91 -16.83
C ALA A 506 24.09 16.48 -16.37
N VAL A 507 23.30 15.63 -15.71
CA VAL A 507 21.97 15.99 -15.19
C VAL A 507 22.11 16.78 -13.88
N SER A 508 21.35 17.87 -13.74
CA SER A 508 21.34 18.68 -12.52
C SER A 508 20.82 17.91 -11.31
N THR A 509 21.36 18.23 -10.13
CA THR A 509 20.85 17.70 -8.86
C THR A 509 19.61 18.48 -8.43
N HIS A 510 18.43 17.92 -8.66
CA HIS A 510 17.17 18.43 -8.10
C HIS A 510 16.75 17.61 -6.87
N THR A 511 16.20 18.30 -5.88
CA THR A 511 15.64 17.72 -4.65
C THR A 511 14.21 18.22 -4.46
N LEU A 512 13.31 17.35 -4.02
CA LEU A 512 11.95 17.74 -3.63
C LEU A 512 11.90 18.52 -2.31
N LEU A 513 13.02 18.51 -1.58
CA LEU A 513 13.13 19.24 -0.33
C LEU A 513 13.06 20.74 -0.63
N PRO A 514 12.18 21.49 0.05
CA PRO A 514 12.12 22.93 -0.11
C PRO A 514 13.48 23.56 0.15
N GLY A 515 13.79 24.65 -0.57
CA GLY A 515 14.99 25.45 -0.32
C GLY A 515 15.08 25.83 1.15
N THR A 516 16.29 25.75 1.71
CA THR A 516 16.58 25.92 3.16
C THR A 516 15.96 27.18 3.76
N ASP A 517 15.74 28.20 2.94
CA ASP A 517 15.34 29.54 3.39
C ASP A 517 13.82 29.67 3.67
N THR A 518 13.00 28.64 3.39
CA THR A 518 11.53 28.70 3.52
C THR A 518 10.93 27.67 4.48
N VAL A 519 11.75 26.88 5.17
CA VAL A 519 11.27 25.81 6.03
C VAL A 519 10.72 26.37 7.35
N ARG A 520 9.39 26.44 7.47
CA ARG A 520 8.73 26.75 8.75
C ARG A 520 8.98 25.63 9.75
N ILE A 521 9.58 25.95 10.88
CA ILE A 521 9.80 24.99 11.97
C ILE A 521 8.43 24.54 12.52
N ARG A 522 8.12 23.25 12.40
CA ARG A 522 6.92 22.62 12.97
C ARG A 522 7.35 21.59 14.02
N ARG A 523 6.85 21.73 15.25
CA ARG A 523 7.16 20.81 16.37
C ARG A 523 6.13 19.71 16.59
N ILE A 524 4.93 19.87 16.02
CA ILE A 524 3.83 18.90 16.16
C ILE A 524 3.50 18.39 14.76
N ALA A 525 3.55 17.07 14.60
CA ALA A 525 3.32 16.39 13.33
C ALA A 525 1.81 16.36 13.01
N GLY A 526 1.38 17.34 12.21
CA GLY A 526 0.10 17.32 11.50
C GLY A 526 -1.14 17.04 12.35
N VAL A 527 -2.23 16.68 11.68
CA VAL A 527 -3.48 16.27 12.33
C VAL A 527 -3.59 14.75 12.28
N LEU A 528 -3.99 14.11 13.37
CA LEU A 528 -4.16 12.65 13.45
C LEU A 528 -5.58 12.25 12.99
N PRO A 529 -5.72 11.51 11.86
CA PRO A 529 -7.01 10.97 11.44
C PRO A 529 -7.59 10.01 12.48
N SER A 530 -8.91 9.97 12.58
CA SER A 530 -9.64 9.20 13.61
C SER A 530 -9.40 7.70 13.46
N ARG A 531 -9.37 7.17 12.23
CA ARG A 531 -9.07 5.77 11.95
C ARG A 531 -7.63 5.39 12.27
N ALA A 532 -6.67 6.30 12.03
CA ALA A 532 -5.29 6.07 12.44
C ALA A 532 -5.16 5.99 13.96
N ALA A 533 -5.93 6.81 14.70
CA ALA A 533 -6.02 6.72 16.15
C ALA A 533 -6.66 5.39 16.62
N ASP A 534 -7.73 4.96 15.96
CA ASP A 534 -8.41 3.68 16.21
C ASP A 534 -7.46 2.49 16.02
N ASN A 535 -6.78 2.46 14.87
CA ASN A 535 -5.78 1.44 14.56
C ASN A 535 -4.62 1.43 15.57
N LEU A 536 -4.11 2.60 16.00
CA LEU A 536 -3.04 2.65 17.01
C LEU A 536 -3.52 2.13 18.36
N PHE A 537 -4.74 2.48 18.76
CA PHE A 537 -5.36 1.99 19.98
C PHE A 537 -5.52 0.47 19.94
N TRP A 538 -6.08 -0.09 18.87
CA TRP A 538 -6.23 -1.54 18.72
C TRP A 538 -4.92 -2.28 18.57
N LEU A 539 -3.92 -1.71 17.86
CA LEU A 539 -2.57 -2.26 17.82
C LEU A 539 -2.02 -2.47 19.24
N GLY A 540 -2.16 -1.45 20.09
CA GLY A 540 -1.77 -1.54 21.50
C GLY A 540 -2.53 -2.64 22.25
N ARG A 541 -3.85 -2.72 22.07
CA ARG A 541 -4.68 -3.75 22.71
C ARG A 541 -4.33 -5.17 22.23
N TYR A 542 -4.13 -5.39 20.94
CA TYR A 542 -3.79 -6.71 20.41
C TYR A 542 -2.44 -7.20 20.91
N LEU A 543 -1.43 -6.33 20.93
CA LEU A 543 -0.11 -6.67 21.47
C LEU A 543 -0.17 -6.99 22.97
N GLU A 544 -0.97 -6.25 23.74
CA GLU A 544 -1.13 -6.51 25.17
C GLU A 544 -1.95 -7.77 25.46
N ARG A 545 -2.96 -8.09 24.63
CA ARG A 545 -3.65 -9.39 24.68
C ARG A 545 -2.70 -10.53 24.38
N ALA A 546 -1.85 -10.38 23.37
CA ALA A 546 -0.83 -11.37 23.05
C ALA A 546 0.12 -11.57 24.24
N GLU A 547 0.59 -10.48 24.87
CA GLU A 547 1.42 -10.56 26.08
C GLU A 547 0.71 -11.33 27.21
N ALA A 548 -0.57 -11.05 27.46
CA ALA A 548 -1.35 -11.72 28.49
C ALA A 548 -1.55 -13.22 28.20
N THR A 549 -1.88 -13.58 26.95
CA THR A 549 -2.00 -14.99 26.53
C THR A 549 -0.66 -15.71 26.65
N LEU A 550 0.45 -15.10 26.23
CA LEU A 550 1.80 -15.66 26.36
C LEU A 550 2.20 -15.90 27.81
N ARG A 551 1.83 -15.00 28.73
CA ARG A 551 2.09 -15.17 30.16
C ARG A 551 1.32 -16.36 30.72
N LEU A 552 0.05 -16.56 30.32
CA LEU A 552 -0.72 -17.75 30.68
C LEU A 552 -0.11 -19.04 30.12
N VAL A 553 0.31 -19.03 28.84
CA VAL A 553 0.97 -20.17 28.18
C VAL A 553 2.28 -20.53 28.89
N ARG A 554 3.14 -19.54 29.15
CA ARG A 554 4.41 -19.72 29.87
C ARG A 554 4.17 -20.31 31.26
N THR A 555 3.26 -19.73 32.04
CA THR A 555 2.95 -20.23 33.39
C THR A 555 2.39 -21.66 33.36
N LEU A 556 1.52 -21.99 32.41
CA LEU A 556 0.97 -23.33 32.24
C LEU A 556 2.06 -24.37 31.86
N GLY A 557 3.05 -23.96 31.06
CA GLY A 557 4.19 -24.81 30.68
C GLY A 557 5.20 -25.00 31.82
N THR A 558 5.56 -23.92 32.53
CA THR A 558 6.52 -24.00 33.65
C THR A 558 6.00 -24.83 34.83
N GLN A 559 4.70 -24.76 35.15
CA GLN A 559 4.11 -25.54 36.25
C GLN A 559 4.22 -27.07 36.07
N GLN A 560 4.39 -27.56 34.84
CA GLN A 560 4.54 -29.00 34.57
C GLN A 560 5.97 -29.50 34.78
N ARG A 561 6.95 -28.59 34.86
CA ARG A 561 8.38 -28.90 34.98
C ARG A 561 8.89 -29.01 36.41
N ASP A 562 8.05 -28.79 37.43
CA ASP A 562 8.47 -28.84 38.84
C ASP A 562 8.01 -30.16 39.49
N PRO A 563 8.75 -31.27 39.34
CA PRO A 563 8.36 -32.61 39.84
C PRO A 563 8.34 -32.72 41.37
N GLY A 564 8.72 -31.67 42.11
CA GLY A 564 8.81 -31.66 43.57
C GLY A 564 7.56 -31.17 44.32
N LYS A 565 6.54 -30.62 43.63
CA LYS A 565 5.32 -30.08 44.26
C LYS A 565 4.06 -30.83 43.81
N GLY A 566 3.77 -31.95 44.45
CA GLY A 566 2.54 -32.72 44.22
C GLY A 566 1.31 -32.18 44.97
N SER A 567 0.84 -30.97 44.67
CA SER A 567 -0.38 -30.41 45.29
C SER A 567 -1.58 -30.39 44.33
N SER A 568 -2.78 -30.70 44.85
CA SER A 568 -4.06 -30.55 44.14
C SER A 568 -4.34 -29.09 43.74
N SER A 569 -3.77 -28.13 44.48
CA SER A 569 -3.88 -26.70 44.26
C SER A 569 -3.17 -26.21 42.99
N LEU A 570 -2.01 -26.77 42.62
CA LEU A 570 -1.37 -26.51 41.31
C LEU A 570 -2.25 -26.95 40.14
N GLN A 571 -2.97 -28.07 40.30
CA GLN A 571 -3.92 -28.54 39.30
C GLN A 571 -5.14 -27.60 39.17
N HIS A 572 -5.61 -27.03 40.28
CA HIS A 572 -6.67 -26.03 40.26
C HIS A 572 -6.24 -24.70 39.61
N ALA A 573 -4.99 -24.27 39.83
CA ALA A 573 -4.43 -23.09 39.17
C ALA A 573 -4.29 -23.29 37.67
N ALA A 574 -3.78 -24.45 37.22
CA ALA A 574 -3.71 -24.81 35.81
C ALA A 574 -5.11 -24.86 35.16
N GLU A 575 -6.11 -25.41 35.83
CA GLU A 575 -7.51 -25.40 35.36
C GLU A 575 -8.10 -23.99 35.26
N ARG A 576 -7.77 -23.08 36.19
CA ARG A 576 -8.14 -21.66 36.08
C ARG A 576 -7.50 -21.01 34.85
N ILE A 577 -6.21 -21.24 34.61
CA ILE A 577 -5.50 -20.73 33.43
C ILE A 577 -6.19 -21.22 32.14
N GLN A 578 -6.44 -22.52 32.03
CA GLN A 578 -7.13 -23.08 30.86
C GLN A 578 -8.54 -22.51 30.68
N ARG A 579 -9.30 -22.27 31.77
CA ARG A 579 -10.64 -21.65 31.68
C ARG A 579 -10.57 -20.23 31.17
N MET A 580 -9.54 -19.48 31.56
CA MET A 580 -9.28 -18.15 31.01
C MET A 580 -8.98 -18.22 29.52
N LEU A 581 -8.10 -19.13 29.08
CA LEU A 581 -7.78 -19.32 27.67
C LEU A 581 -9.02 -19.70 26.84
N VAL A 582 -9.90 -20.56 27.36
CA VAL A 582 -11.20 -20.87 26.72
C VAL A 582 -12.08 -19.61 26.64
N THR A 583 -12.20 -18.87 27.73
CA THR A 583 -13.03 -17.64 27.79
C THR A 583 -12.53 -16.56 26.85
N TRP A 584 -11.21 -16.49 26.63
CA TRP A 584 -10.58 -15.57 25.69
C TRP A 584 -10.62 -16.06 24.24
N GLY A 585 -11.16 -17.26 23.99
CA GLY A 585 -11.21 -17.86 22.66
C GLY A 585 -9.85 -18.24 22.10
N ALA A 586 -8.86 -18.46 22.98
CA ALA A 586 -7.52 -18.91 22.60
C ALA A 586 -7.47 -20.43 22.34
N VAL A 587 -8.35 -21.19 23.01
CA VAL A 587 -8.48 -22.65 22.87
C VAL A 587 -9.94 -23.07 22.79
N THR A 588 -10.21 -24.24 22.21
CA THR A 588 -11.58 -24.81 22.14
C THR A 588 -12.09 -25.35 23.47
N GLN A 589 -11.27 -26.17 24.12
CA GLN A 589 -11.68 -27.00 25.24
C GLN A 589 -10.55 -27.12 26.26
N LEU A 590 -10.94 -27.32 27.51
CA LEU A 590 -10.02 -27.66 28.58
C LEU A 590 -9.56 -29.11 28.44
N SER A 591 -8.30 -29.37 28.77
CA SER A 591 -7.76 -30.73 28.86
C SER A 591 -6.92 -30.90 30.12
N ARG A 592 -7.40 -31.76 31.03
CA ARG A 592 -6.67 -32.15 32.25
C ARG A 592 -5.54 -33.13 31.98
N SER A 593 -5.65 -33.92 30.91
CA SER A 593 -4.68 -34.96 30.56
C SER A 593 -3.58 -34.47 29.61
N GLN A 594 -3.82 -33.38 28.86
CA GLN A 594 -2.88 -32.84 27.86
C GLN A 594 -2.80 -31.31 27.94
N PRO A 595 -2.34 -30.72 29.06
CA PRO A 595 -2.20 -29.27 29.20
C PRO A 595 -1.20 -28.66 28.21
N ALA A 596 -0.16 -29.39 27.79
CA ALA A 596 0.77 -28.97 26.73
C ALA A 596 0.06 -28.72 25.39
N LYS A 597 -0.88 -29.58 25.02
CA LYS A 597 -1.69 -29.40 23.80
C LYS A 597 -2.55 -28.13 23.86
N VAL A 598 -3.07 -27.80 25.05
CA VAL A 598 -3.82 -26.56 25.28
C VAL A 598 -2.90 -25.34 25.16
N ALA A 599 -1.67 -25.44 25.69
CA ALA A 599 -0.66 -24.39 25.57
C ALA A 599 -0.25 -24.16 24.10
N ALA A 600 -0.05 -25.24 23.32
CA ALA A 600 0.25 -25.17 21.89
C ALA A 600 -0.91 -24.54 21.09
N GLU A 601 -2.16 -24.95 21.33
CA GLU A 601 -3.34 -24.36 20.67
C GLU A 601 -3.43 -22.85 20.99
N ALA A 602 -3.27 -22.47 22.26
CA ALA A 602 -3.28 -21.06 22.67
C ALA A 602 -2.14 -20.24 22.06
N LEU A 603 -1.00 -20.86 21.76
CA LEU A 603 0.15 -20.21 21.13
C LEU A 603 -0.06 -20.04 19.62
N GLN A 604 -0.45 -21.11 18.91
CA GLN A 604 -0.28 -21.20 17.45
C GLN A 604 -1.58 -21.41 16.64
N ALA A 605 -2.75 -21.54 17.26
CA ALA A 605 -3.96 -21.83 16.49
C ALA A 605 -4.40 -20.65 15.60
N GLU A 606 -4.48 -20.86 14.28
CA GLU A 606 -4.83 -19.80 13.32
C GLU A 606 -6.29 -19.36 13.37
N GLU A 607 -7.19 -20.31 13.67
CA GLU A 607 -8.64 -20.09 13.66
C GLU A 607 -9.18 -19.55 15.00
N ARG A 608 -8.31 -19.44 16.01
CA ARG A 608 -8.67 -19.02 17.37
C ARG A 608 -8.36 -17.55 17.53
N PHE A 609 -9.38 -16.69 17.55
CA PHE A 609 -9.18 -15.24 17.63
C PHE A 609 -8.39 -14.77 18.88
N GLY A 610 -8.37 -15.57 19.94
CA GLY A 610 -7.63 -15.30 21.17
C GLY A 610 -6.24 -15.94 21.26
N SER A 611 -5.83 -16.75 20.27
CA SER A 611 -4.48 -17.33 20.27
C SER A 611 -3.42 -16.25 20.06
N CYS A 612 -2.19 -16.51 20.51
CA CYS A 612 -1.10 -15.56 20.34
C CYS A 612 -0.85 -15.25 18.86
N LEU A 613 -0.77 -16.28 18.01
CA LEU A 613 -0.60 -16.10 16.56
C LEU A 613 -1.71 -15.23 15.95
N SER A 614 -2.98 -15.48 16.26
CA SER A 614 -4.10 -14.69 15.74
C SER A 614 -4.10 -13.24 16.21
N LEU A 615 -3.74 -13.01 17.48
CA LEU A 615 -3.62 -11.67 18.06
C LEU A 615 -2.46 -10.90 17.42
N VAL A 616 -1.30 -11.53 17.25
CA VAL A 616 -0.13 -10.92 16.58
C VAL A 616 -0.42 -10.68 15.10
N ARG A 617 -1.11 -11.59 14.39
CA ARG A 617 -1.60 -11.35 13.02
C ARG A 617 -2.58 -10.18 12.96
N SER A 618 -3.45 -10.03 13.96
CA SER A 618 -4.37 -8.87 14.05
C SER A 618 -3.61 -7.56 14.28
N ALA A 619 -2.59 -7.59 15.15
CA ALA A 619 -1.66 -6.48 15.34
C ALA A 619 -0.93 -6.14 14.03
N GLN A 620 -0.42 -7.13 13.31
CA GLN A 620 0.26 -6.95 12.02
C GLN A 620 -0.65 -6.32 10.98
N ARG A 621 -1.88 -6.84 10.79
CA ARG A 621 -2.87 -6.24 9.86
C ARG A 621 -3.17 -4.78 10.19
N THR A 622 -3.31 -4.47 11.47
CA THR A 622 -3.57 -3.11 11.96
C THR A 622 -2.35 -2.21 11.70
N ALA A 623 -1.14 -2.72 11.96
CA ALA A 623 0.12 -2.03 11.72
C ALA A 623 0.40 -1.78 10.23
N THR A 624 -0.06 -2.64 9.31
CA THR A 624 0.10 -2.45 7.85
C THR A 624 -0.52 -1.14 7.40
N SER A 625 -1.65 -0.76 7.99
CA SER A 625 -2.38 0.48 7.70
C SER A 625 -1.75 1.72 8.34
N LEU A 626 -0.69 1.54 9.15
CA LEU A 626 0.02 2.57 9.93
C LEU A 626 1.52 2.58 9.63
N ARG A 627 1.94 1.96 8.51
CA ARG A 627 3.36 1.75 8.19
C ARG A 627 4.15 3.06 8.12
N GLU A 628 3.50 4.15 7.75
CA GLU A 628 4.08 5.49 7.70
C GLU A 628 4.33 6.12 9.09
N ARG A 629 3.82 5.50 10.16
CA ARG A 629 3.89 5.98 11.55
C ARG A 629 4.70 5.08 12.48
N LEU A 630 5.05 3.89 12.03
CA LEU A 630 5.92 2.96 12.76
C LEU A 630 7.35 3.10 12.24
N SER A 631 8.34 2.93 13.12
CA SER A 631 9.71 2.81 12.66
C SER A 631 9.90 1.52 11.86
N PRO A 632 10.83 1.47 10.89
CA PRO A 632 11.15 0.23 10.17
C PRO A 632 11.46 -0.93 11.11
N ASP A 633 12.22 -0.67 12.19
CA ASP A 633 12.56 -1.68 13.20
C ASP A 633 11.32 -2.21 13.95
N ALA A 634 10.38 -1.34 14.33
CA ALA A 634 9.16 -1.76 15.02
C ALA A 634 8.27 -2.61 14.10
N TRP A 635 8.22 -2.27 12.81
CA TRP A 635 7.54 -3.06 11.78
C TRP A 635 8.20 -4.44 11.58
N GLN A 636 9.52 -4.48 11.55
CA GLN A 636 10.30 -5.71 11.42
C GLN A 636 10.01 -6.67 12.59
N VAL A 637 10.04 -6.17 13.83
CA VAL A 637 9.75 -6.98 15.03
C VAL A 637 8.35 -7.62 14.95
N ILE A 638 7.31 -6.90 14.51
CA ILE A 638 5.96 -7.50 14.33
C ILE A 638 5.95 -8.59 13.27
N THR A 639 6.68 -8.39 12.18
CA THR A 639 6.75 -9.35 11.07
C THR A 639 7.48 -10.62 11.49
N GLU A 640 8.60 -10.49 12.21
CA GLU A 640 9.38 -11.61 12.75
C GLU A 640 8.61 -12.38 13.83
N MET A 641 7.92 -11.68 14.74
CA MET A 641 7.02 -12.31 15.72
C MET A 641 5.98 -13.21 15.04
N THR A 642 5.37 -12.71 13.96
CA THR A 642 4.33 -13.47 13.22
C THR A 642 4.91 -14.70 12.55
N ALA A 643 6.06 -14.56 11.89
CA ALA A 643 6.73 -15.65 11.20
C ALA A 643 7.12 -16.77 12.18
N ARG A 644 7.70 -16.40 13.33
CA ARG A 644 8.10 -17.38 14.36
C ARG A 644 6.91 -18.12 14.94
N LEU A 645 5.84 -17.41 15.31
CA LEU A 645 4.67 -18.05 15.90
C LEU A 645 3.97 -19.02 14.93
N ALA A 646 4.19 -18.87 13.62
CA ALA A 646 3.68 -19.76 12.59
C ALA A 646 4.53 -21.03 12.39
N GLU A 647 5.77 -21.09 12.90
CA GLU A 647 6.60 -22.29 12.87
C GLU A 647 6.09 -23.28 13.91
N GLU A 648 5.62 -24.45 13.49
CA GLU A 648 5.01 -25.45 14.39
C GLU A 648 6.00 -25.92 15.46
N VAL A 649 5.52 -25.96 16.71
CA VAL A 649 6.30 -26.38 17.86
C VAL A 649 5.80 -27.73 18.37
N GLU A 650 6.67 -28.73 18.35
CA GLU A 650 6.30 -30.13 18.65
C GLU A 650 6.45 -30.53 20.12
N ASP A 651 7.28 -29.84 20.90
CA ASP A 651 7.61 -30.21 22.28
C ASP A 651 7.28 -29.13 23.32
N ASP A 652 7.08 -29.57 24.57
CA ASP A 652 6.75 -28.69 25.70
C ASP A 652 7.84 -27.63 25.93
N ASP A 653 9.10 -27.97 25.61
CA ASP A 653 10.24 -27.07 25.73
C ASP A 653 10.25 -25.95 24.70
N GLY A 654 9.94 -26.29 23.45
CA GLY A 654 9.72 -25.33 22.40
C GLY A 654 8.56 -24.39 22.71
N ILE A 655 7.46 -24.84 23.34
CA ILE A 655 6.29 -23.98 23.61
C ILE A 655 6.66 -22.86 24.58
N VAL A 656 7.34 -23.21 25.68
CA VAL A 656 7.78 -22.22 26.68
C VAL A 656 8.86 -21.31 26.09
N SER A 657 9.81 -21.86 25.35
CA SER A 657 10.88 -21.10 24.69
C SER A 657 10.31 -20.09 23.68
N ALA A 658 9.39 -20.53 22.83
CA ALA A 658 8.69 -19.66 21.88
C ALA A 658 7.93 -18.55 22.63
N ALA A 659 7.22 -18.89 23.72
CA ALA A 659 6.50 -17.91 24.50
C ALA A 659 7.43 -16.85 25.14
N GLU A 660 8.57 -17.27 25.68
CA GLU A 660 9.58 -16.36 26.27
C GLU A 660 10.23 -15.45 25.21
N LEU A 661 10.61 -16.00 24.07
CA LEU A 661 11.19 -15.24 22.96
C LEU A 661 10.19 -14.20 22.42
N THR A 662 8.92 -14.58 22.23
CA THR A 662 7.89 -13.64 21.79
C THR A 662 7.61 -12.56 22.86
N LEU A 663 7.66 -12.89 24.16
CA LEU A 663 7.59 -11.87 25.22
C LEU A 663 8.75 -10.87 25.15
N GLN A 664 9.97 -11.33 24.83
CA GLN A 664 11.13 -10.45 24.63
C GLN A 664 10.96 -9.55 23.40
N GLU A 665 10.37 -10.05 22.33
CA GLU A 665 10.05 -9.24 21.14
C GLU A 665 8.98 -8.20 21.42
N LEU A 666 7.93 -8.53 22.17
CA LEU A 666 6.92 -7.55 22.61
C LEU A 666 7.53 -6.45 23.48
N ALA A 667 8.47 -6.81 24.36
CA ALA A 667 9.24 -5.83 25.13
C ALA A 667 10.15 -4.98 24.22
N SER A 668 10.75 -5.58 23.20
CA SER A 668 11.59 -4.87 22.21
C SER A 668 10.75 -3.89 21.39
N PHE A 669 9.57 -4.30 20.91
CA PHE A 669 8.61 -3.42 20.26
C PHE A 669 8.21 -2.26 21.18
N ALA A 670 7.92 -2.53 22.46
CA ALA A 670 7.59 -1.50 23.43
C ALA A 670 8.70 -0.47 23.62
N GLY A 671 9.97 -0.92 23.68
CA GLY A 671 11.13 -0.04 23.75
C GLY A 671 11.30 0.79 22.48
N LEU A 672 11.20 0.17 21.30
CA LEU A 672 11.27 0.86 20.01
C LEU A 672 10.16 1.90 19.86
N ALA A 673 8.92 1.58 20.25
CA ALA A 673 7.81 2.52 20.23
C ALA A 673 8.05 3.71 21.18
N GLN A 674 8.68 3.48 22.33
CA GLN A 674 8.99 4.52 23.30
C GLN A 674 10.10 5.46 22.82
N GLU A 675 11.14 4.94 22.17
CA GLU A 675 12.30 5.72 21.73
C GLU A 675 12.09 6.38 20.35
N ASN A 676 11.41 5.69 19.42
CA ASN A 676 11.37 6.09 18.01
C ASN A 676 10.06 6.77 17.57
N MET A 677 8.99 6.72 18.38
CA MET A 677 7.74 7.43 18.06
C MET A 677 7.74 8.84 18.67
N ASN A 678 7.25 9.81 17.90
CA ASN A 678 7.03 11.15 18.43
C ASN A 678 5.96 11.13 19.54
N ARG A 679 6.13 11.94 20.59
CA ARG A 679 5.19 12.02 21.73
C ARG A 679 3.91 12.83 21.42
N ALA A 680 3.45 12.75 20.17
CA ALA A 680 2.23 13.35 19.69
C ALA A 680 1.01 12.44 19.98
N ALA A 681 -0.16 12.82 19.48
CA ALA A 681 -1.42 12.08 19.71
C ALA A 681 -1.33 10.60 19.31
N GLY A 682 -0.62 10.26 18.23
CA GLY A 682 -0.52 8.86 17.76
C GLY A 682 0.09 7.92 18.80
N TRP A 683 1.24 8.27 19.36
CA TRP A 683 1.88 7.51 20.44
C TRP A 683 0.96 7.36 21.66
N ARG A 684 0.19 8.41 21.99
CA ARG A 684 -0.76 8.36 23.12
C ARG A 684 -1.88 7.35 22.89
N PHE A 685 -2.42 7.22 21.68
CA PHE A 685 -3.44 6.21 21.40
C PHE A 685 -2.89 4.79 21.49
N LEU A 686 -1.66 4.55 21.01
CA LEU A 686 -0.98 3.27 21.17
C LEU A 686 -0.81 2.91 22.65
N GLU A 687 -0.28 3.83 23.45
CA GLU A 687 -0.12 3.61 24.89
C GLU A 687 -1.48 3.45 25.58
N MET A 688 -2.48 4.27 25.27
CA MET A 688 -3.83 4.12 25.83
C MET A 688 -4.41 2.73 25.57
N GLY A 689 -4.23 2.19 24.37
CA GLY A 689 -4.64 0.82 24.04
C GLY A 689 -3.96 -0.22 24.94
N ARG A 690 -2.63 -0.15 25.05
CA ARG A 690 -1.85 -1.06 25.91
C ARG A 690 -2.23 -0.94 27.38
N ARG A 691 -2.31 0.28 27.91
CA ARG A 691 -2.61 0.53 29.32
C ARG A 691 -4.03 0.09 29.68
N ALA A 692 -5.01 0.36 28.82
CA ALA A 692 -6.39 -0.07 29.03
C ALA A 692 -6.49 -1.60 29.06
N GLU A 693 -5.90 -2.28 28.07
CA GLU A 693 -5.93 -3.73 28.01
C GLU A 693 -5.16 -4.38 29.17
N ARG A 694 -4.00 -3.81 29.56
CA ARG A 694 -3.23 -4.29 30.71
C ARG A 694 -4.02 -4.15 32.00
N ALA A 695 -4.66 -3.00 32.24
CA ALA A 695 -5.49 -2.79 33.42
C ALA A 695 -6.62 -3.83 33.51
N ILE A 696 -7.30 -4.09 32.38
CA ILE A 696 -8.36 -5.11 32.28
C ILE A 696 -7.80 -6.50 32.58
N ASN A 697 -6.68 -6.89 31.96
CA ASN A 697 -6.08 -8.21 32.14
C ASN A 697 -5.54 -8.41 33.56
N THR A 698 -4.87 -7.42 34.15
CA THR A 698 -4.42 -7.45 35.55
C THR A 698 -5.61 -7.58 36.50
N THR A 699 -6.71 -6.86 36.28
CA THR A 699 -7.93 -6.99 37.09
C THR A 699 -8.55 -8.39 36.98
N ARG A 700 -8.57 -8.96 35.77
CA ARG A 700 -9.01 -10.34 35.53
C ARG A 700 -8.13 -11.37 36.22
N PHE A 701 -6.80 -11.21 36.16
CA PHE A 701 -5.86 -12.07 36.88
C PHE A 701 -6.10 -11.98 38.39
N ALA A 702 -6.22 -10.76 38.94
CA ALA A 702 -6.53 -10.55 40.35
C ALA A 702 -7.85 -11.23 40.76
N ARG A 703 -8.90 -11.13 39.93
CA ARG A 703 -10.18 -11.79 40.19
C ARG A 703 -10.10 -13.32 40.20
N GLN A 704 -9.20 -13.91 39.41
CA GLN A 704 -9.05 -15.38 39.30
C GLN A 704 -8.10 -15.98 40.33
N PHE A 705 -7.07 -15.23 40.74
CA PHE A 705 -5.95 -15.74 41.54
C PHE A 705 -5.76 -15.02 42.89
N ALA A 706 -6.48 -13.92 43.13
CA ALA A 706 -6.57 -13.24 44.43
C ALA A 706 -8.04 -13.08 44.84
N TYR A 707 -8.84 -14.15 44.67
CA TYR A 707 -10.19 -14.27 45.23
C TYR A 707 -10.15 -14.37 46.76
N ASP A 708 -11.30 -14.29 47.41
CA ASP A 708 -11.39 -14.08 48.87
C ASP A 708 -10.80 -15.23 49.71
N GLU A 709 -10.68 -16.42 49.13
CA GLU A 709 -10.09 -17.63 49.74
C GLU A 709 -8.83 -18.11 48.98
N ALA A 710 -8.14 -17.21 48.27
CA ALA A 710 -6.97 -17.57 47.48
C ALA A 710 -5.82 -18.13 48.35
N THR A 711 -5.23 -19.23 47.88
CA THR A 711 -4.06 -19.84 48.51
C THR A 711 -2.78 -19.04 48.19
N ASP A 712 -1.71 -19.30 48.94
CA ASP A 712 -0.38 -18.74 48.65
C ASP A 712 0.11 -19.12 47.24
N GLU A 713 -0.19 -20.34 46.77
CA GLU A 713 0.08 -20.77 45.39
C GLU A 713 -0.71 -19.98 44.34
N ASP A 714 -1.99 -19.69 44.58
CA ASP A 714 -2.80 -18.86 43.68
C ASP A 714 -2.21 -17.44 43.58
N LEU A 715 -1.82 -16.90 44.72
CA LEU A 715 -1.19 -15.59 44.78
C LEU A 715 0.19 -15.57 44.12
N ASP A 716 0.98 -16.65 44.20
CA ASP A 716 2.26 -16.77 43.47
C ASP A 716 2.05 -16.83 41.95
N VAL A 717 0.99 -17.49 41.48
CA VAL A 717 0.59 -17.46 40.07
C VAL A 717 0.25 -16.04 39.63
N LEU A 718 -0.53 -15.30 40.43
CA LEU A 718 -0.81 -13.89 40.15
C LEU A 718 0.48 -13.07 40.03
N LEU A 719 1.37 -13.19 41.02
CA LEU A 719 2.65 -12.49 41.02
C LEU A 719 3.52 -12.85 39.80
N THR A 720 3.45 -14.09 39.32
CA THR A 720 4.12 -14.53 38.08
C THR A 720 3.50 -13.88 36.85
N LEU A 721 2.16 -13.86 36.75
CA LEU A 721 1.45 -13.28 35.61
C LEU A 721 1.69 -11.76 35.52
N VAL A 722 1.66 -11.05 36.65
CA VAL A 722 1.91 -9.60 36.70
C VAL A 722 3.38 -9.20 36.84
N ASP A 723 4.32 -10.16 36.80
CA ASP A 723 5.77 -9.92 36.85
C ASP A 723 6.26 -9.21 38.14
N CYS A 724 5.65 -9.55 39.28
CA CYS A 724 5.85 -8.86 40.55
C CYS A 724 6.53 -9.72 41.63
N GLN A 725 7.01 -10.92 41.31
CA GLN A 725 7.63 -11.83 42.29
C GLN A 725 8.84 -11.19 43.00
N ILE A 726 9.75 -10.54 42.25
CA ILE A 726 10.94 -9.90 42.83
C ILE A 726 10.52 -8.74 43.74
N THR A 727 9.59 -7.90 43.29
CA THR A 727 9.08 -6.74 44.04
C THR A 727 8.35 -7.17 45.32
N TYR A 728 7.57 -8.24 45.27
CA TYR A 728 6.89 -8.76 46.45
C TYR A 728 7.88 -9.31 47.48
N ARG A 729 8.82 -10.14 47.02
CA ARG A 729 9.84 -10.76 47.88
C ARG A 729 10.73 -9.73 48.55
N SER A 730 11.09 -8.65 47.86
CA SER A 730 11.90 -7.57 48.45
C SER A 730 11.15 -6.74 49.48
N ARG A 731 9.83 -6.57 49.35
CA ARG A 731 9.01 -5.75 50.27
C ARG A 731 8.51 -6.49 51.50
N TYR A 732 8.03 -7.72 51.34
CA TYR A 732 7.28 -8.40 52.40
C TYR A 732 8.05 -9.55 53.07
N LEU A 733 9.08 -10.12 52.43
CA LEU A 733 9.94 -11.20 52.97
C LEU A 733 9.20 -12.43 53.56
N VAL A 734 7.89 -12.55 53.32
CA VAL A 734 7.01 -13.63 53.77
C VAL A 734 6.37 -14.32 52.57
N ALA A 735 5.67 -15.44 52.81
CA ALA A 735 4.86 -16.09 51.79
C ALA A 735 3.81 -15.11 51.19
N PRO A 736 3.37 -15.31 49.93
CA PRO A 736 2.29 -14.52 49.34
C PRO A 736 1.06 -14.48 50.23
N SER A 737 0.57 -13.27 50.52
CA SER A 737 -0.60 -13.03 51.36
C SER A 737 -1.57 -12.09 50.64
N LEU A 738 -2.88 -12.32 50.83
CA LEU A 738 -3.93 -11.78 49.97
C LEU A 738 -3.90 -10.25 49.88
N ALA A 739 -3.93 -9.55 51.01
CA ALA A 739 -3.97 -8.08 51.02
C ALA A 739 -2.71 -7.44 50.40
N PRO A 740 -1.47 -7.82 50.78
CA PRO A 740 -0.25 -7.34 50.11
C PRO A 740 -0.18 -7.61 48.60
N VAL A 741 -0.69 -8.75 48.14
CA VAL A 741 -0.71 -9.07 46.70
C VAL A 741 -1.78 -8.27 45.97
N ARG A 742 -2.98 -8.10 46.54
CA ARG A 742 -4.03 -7.22 46.00
C ARG A 742 -3.57 -5.78 45.93
N ASP A 743 -2.91 -5.29 46.96
CA ASP A 743 -2.30 -3.96 46.99
C ASP A 743 -1.29 -3.81 45.84
N LEU A 744 -0.32 -4.72 45.74
CA LEU A 744 0.74 -4.65 44.73
C LEU A 744 0.21 -4.75 43.29
N ALA A 745 -0.79 -5.59 43.04
CA ALA A 745 -1.33 -5.84 41.71
C ALA A 745 -2.42 -4.82 41.29
N VAL A 746 -3.17 -4.25 42.23
CA VAL A 746 -4.33 -3.40 41.92
C VAL A 746 -4.11 -1.95 42.34
N LEU A 747 -3.60 -1.69 43.54
CA LEU A 747 -3.61 -0.36 44.16
C LEU A 747 -2.28 0.38 44.11
N ASP A 748 -1.13 -0.31 44.01
CA ASP A 748 0.20 0.32 44.09
C ASP A 748 0.48 1.25 42.89
N PRO A 749 0.49 2.59 43.06
CA PRO A 749 0.70 3.52 41.97
C PRO A 749 2.15 3.58 41.48
N TYR A 750 3.09 2.93 42.17
CA TYR A 750 4.51 2.87 41.80
C TYR A 750 4.88 1.62 41.02
N ASN A 751 3.97 0.66 40.91
CA ASN A 751 4.19 -0.57 40.18
C ASN A 751 3.70 -0.42 38.72
N PRO A 752 4.58 -0.46 37.69
CA PRO A 752 4.19 -0.29 36.29
C PRO A 752 3.23 -1.36 35.73
N ARG A 753 2.95 -2.41 36.50
CA ARG A 753 2.04 -3.51 36.17
C ARG A 753 0.68 -3.40 36.87
N SER A 754 0.58 -2.55 37.90
CA SER A 754 -0.66 -2.42 38.67
C SER A 754 -1.77 -1.74 37.90
N VAL A 755 -3.01 -1.99 38.33
CA VAL A 755 -4.20 -1.31 37.77
C VAL A 755 -4.14 0.19 38.04
N ALA A 756 -3.79 0.61 39.26
CA ALA A 756 -3.64 2.02 39.64
C ALA A 756 -2.65 2.78 38.75
N PHE A 757 -1.47 2.22 38.50
CA PHE A 757 -0.48 2.84 37.60
C PHE A 757 -1.03 2.98 36.18
N GLN A 758 -1.69 1.93 35.65
CA GLN A 758 -2.25 1.99 34.29
C GLN A 758 -3.32 3.08 34.18
N VAL A 759 -4.22 3.17 35.17
CA VAL A 759 -5.31 4.16 35.18
C VAL A 759 -4.79 5.58 35.33
N GLN A 760 -3.76 5.79 36.15
CA GLN A 760 -3.10 7.09 36.25
C GLN A 760 -2.49 7.51 34.90
N ALA A 761 -1.71 6.64 34.27
CA ALA A 761 -1.12 6.92 32.95
C ALA A 761 -2.19 7.14 31.87
N LEU A 762 -3.27 6.36 31.87
CA LEU A 762 -4.42 6.56 30.98
C LEU A 762 -5.05 7.95 31.16
N THR A 763 -5.23 8.38 32.40
CA THR A 763 -5.81 9.68 32.72
C THR A 763 -4.93 10.81 32.19
N GLU A 764 -3.61 10.71 32.34
CA GLU A 764 -2.64 11.67 31.79
C GLU A 764 -2.65 11.71 30.26
N HIS A 765 -2.74 10.55 29.59
CA HIS A 765 -2.84 10.48 28.15
C HIS A 765 -4.12 11.13 27.63
N ILE A 766 -5.28 10.81 28.22
CA ILE A 766 -6.60 11.37 27.85
C ILE A 766 -6.60 12.88 28.06
N ALA A 767 -6.09 13.37 29.20
CA ALA A 767 -6.04 14.80 29.52
C ALA A 767 -5.16 15.61 28.55
N SER A 768 -4.21 14.96 27.88
CA SER A 768 -3.30 15.58 26.91
C SER A 768 -3.84 15.60 25.48
N LEU A 769 -4.98 14.96 25.21
CA LEU A 769 -5.61 14.96 23.89
C LEU A 769 -6.42 16.25 23.65
N PRO A 770 -6.65 16.64 22.38
CA PRO A 770 -7.46 17.80 22.06
C PRO A 770 -8.89 17.65 22.59
N ALA A 771 -9.31 18.57 23.47
CA ALA A 771 -10.68 18.61 23.99
C ALA A 771 -11.58 19.50 23.14
N LEU A 772 -12.76 18.99 22.76
CA LEU A 772 -13.84 19.77 22.19
C LEU A 772 -14.70 20.27 23.35
N ARG A 773 -14.28 21.38 23.98
CA ARG A 773 -14.99 21.92 25.14
C ARG A 773 -16.29 22.61 24.70
N GLU A 774 -17.34 21.83 24.44
CA GLU A 774 -18.72 22.33 24.43
C GLU A 774 -19.07 22.75 25.88
N SER A 775 -19.06 24.05 26.15
CA SER A 775 -19.52 24.63 27.43
C SER A 775 -18.60 24.47 28.66
N GLY A 776 -17.35 24.03 28.49
CA GLY A 776 -16.38 23.90 29.59
C GLY A 776 -16.53 22.64 30.45
N LEU A 777 -17.41 21.71 30.08
CA LEU A 777 -17.59 20.43 30.77
C LEU A 777 -16.50 19.42 30.41
N ILE A 778 -16.14 18.56 31.37
CA ILE A 778 -15.21 17.44 31.16
C ILE A 778 -15.89 16.38 30.27
N GLU A 779 -15.18 15.94 29.22
CA GLU A 779 -15.65 14.93 28.29
C GLU A 779 -15.79 13.55 28.95
N ARG A 780 -16.70 12.70 28.44
CA ARG A 780 -17.04 11.40 29.04
C ARG A 780 -15.81 10.49 29.33
N PRO A 781 -14.84 10.29 28.41
CA PRO A 781 -13.68 9.44 28.69
C PRO A 781 -12.87 9.94 29.88
N GLN A 782 -12.65 11.26 29.96
CA GLN A 782 -11.90 11.86 31.06
C GLN A 782 -12.67 11.77 32.38
N ARG A 783 -14.00 11.93 32.38
CA ARG A 783 -14.81 11.73 33.59
C ARG A 783 -14.71 10.31 34.14
N LEU A 784 -14.81 9.31 33.26
CA LEU A 784 -14.69 7.91 33.65
C LEU A 784 -13.29 7.59 34.18
N ALA A 785 -12.24 8.08 33.51
CA ALA A 785 -10.86 7.87 33.96
C ALA A 785 -10.62 8.44 35.37
N VAL A 786 -11.06 9.68 35.62
CA VAL A 786 -10.97 10.33 36.95
C VAL A 786 -11.77 9.57 38.00
N ALA A 787 -12.96 9.05 37.66
CA ALA A 787 -13.77 8.28 38.60
C ALA A 787 -13.09 6.96 39.02
N VAL A 788 -12.56 6.20 38.06
CA VAL A 788 -11.82 4.95 38.34
C VAL A 788 -10.53 5.24 39.10
N GLN A 789 -9.79 6.29 38.72
CA GLN A 789 -8.59 6.70 39.45
C GLN A 789 -8.90 7.04 40.92
N SER A 790 -10.00 7.77 41.15
CA SER A 790 -10.44 8.15 42.50
C SER A 790 -10.81 6.92 43.33
N MET A 791 -11.55 5.97 42.75
CA MET A 791 -11.89 4.69 43.39
C MET A 791 -10.61 3.96 43.84
N LEU A 792 -9.64 3.80 42.95
CA LEU A 792 -8.37 3.10 43.23
C LEU A 792 -7.55 3.82 44.30
N ALA A 793 -7.48 5.16 44.25
CA ALA A 793 -6.70 5.95 45.21
C ALA A 793 -7.27 5.92 46.64
N THR A 794 -8.57 5.62 46.79
CA THR A 794 -9.25 5.58 48.10
C THR A 794 -9.56 4.16 48.60
N ALA A 795 -9.28 3.14 47.79
CA ALA A 795 -9.58 1.76 48.14
C ALA A 795 -8.55 1.19 49.13
N GLU A 796 -8.99 0.27 49.98
CA GLU A 796 -8.13 -0.52 50.85
C GLU A 796 -8.02 -1.95 50.32
N ALA A 797 -6.83 -2.53 50.36
CA ALA A 797 -6.59 -3.86 49.78
C ALA A 797 -7.46 -4.97 50.40
N GLY A 798 -7.83 -4.84 51.68
CA GLY A 798 -8.73 -5.76 52.37
C GLY A 798 -10.18 -5.69 51.88
N ALA A 799 -10.60 -4.57 51.29
CA ALA A 799 -11.96 -4.35 50.78
C ALA A 799 -12.13 -4.74 49.30
N LEU A 800 -11.05 -5.12 48.60
CA LEU A 800 -11.07 -5.53 47.20
C LEU A 800 -11.57 -6.97 47.02
N ASP A 801 -12.84 -7.21 47.34
CA ASP A 801 -13.48 -8.51 47.12
C ASP A 801 -13.69 -8.84 45.63
N THR A 802 -14.07 -10.09 45.34
CA THR A 802 -14.30 -10.56 43.97
C THR A 802 -15.32 -9.70 43.21
N LYS A 803 -16.34 -9.18 43.91
CA LYS A 803 -17.39 -8.33 43.35
C LYS A 803 -16.86 -6.95 42.97
N THR A 804 -16.03 -6.36 43.81
CA THR A 804 -15.39 -5.05 43.58
C THR A 804 -14.42 -5.14 42.42
N LEU A 805 -13.62 -6.20 42.34
CA LEU A 805 -12.73 -6.47 41.20
C LEU A 805 -13.53 -6.65 39.90
N PHE A 806 -14.69 -7.30 39.93
CA PHE A 806 -15.56 -7.40 38.76
C PHE A 806 -16.16 -6.05 38.35
N ALA A 807 -16.59 -5.21 39.31
CA ALA A 807 -17.08 -3.86 39.00
C ALA A 807 -15.97 -2.98 38.38
N LEU A 808 -14.76 -3.04 38.92
CA LEU A 808 -13.59 -2.38 38.36
C LEU A 808 -13.27 -2.86 36.93
N GLU A 809 -13.38 -4.16 36.67
CA GLU A 809 -13.24 -4.72 35.31
C GLU A 809 -14.25 -4.08 34.34
N GLN A 810 -15.53 -3.94 34.75
CA GLN A 810 -16.56 -3.30 33.94
C GLN A 810 -16.31 -1.81 33.72
N ASP A 811 -15.84 -1.09 34.74
CA ASP A 811 -15.54 0.34 34.62
C ASP A 811 -14.37 0.60 33.64
N LEU A 812 -13.36 -0.27 33.64
CA LEU A 812 -12.25 -0.21 32.68
C LEU A 812 -12.71 -0.51 31.25
N LEU A 813 -13.62 -1.47 31.06
CA LEU A 813 -14.24 -1.74 29.76
C LEU A 813 -15.05 -0.53 29.28
N ASN A 814 -15.89 0.04 30.13
CA ASN A 814 -16.67 1.24 29.85
C ASN A 814 -15.80 2.45 29.48
N LEU A 815 -14.65 2.60 30.14
CA LEU A 815 -13.67 3.64 29.81
C LEU A 815 -13.09 3.42 28.41
N ALA A 816 -12.70 2.20 28.06
CA ALA A 816 -12.18 1.87 26.74
C ALA A 816 -13.23 2.12 25.63
N ASP A 817 -14.49 1.76 25.89
CA ASP A 817 -15.59 2.02 24.96
C ASP A 817 -15.88 3.51 24.81
N ALA A 818 -15.80 4.28 25.90
CA ALA A 818 -15.97 5.73 25.86
C ALA A 818 -14.88 6.42 25.02
N ILE A 819 -13.62 5.95 25.10
CA ILE A 819 -12.54 6.42 24.21
C ILE A 819 -12.92 6.17 22.75
N GLY A 820 -13.37 4.95 22.43
CA GLY A 820 -13.74 4.61 21.06
C GLY A 820 -14.90 5.44 20.51
N LEU A 821 -15.97 5.59 21.29
CA LEU A 821 -17.13 6.40 20.92
C LEU A 821 -16.81 7.88 20.70
N ARG A 822 -15.74 8.40 21.31
CA ARG A 822 -15.35 9.81 21.23
C ARG A 822 -14.38 10.10 20.09
N TYR A 823 -13.45 9.20 19.82
CA TYR A 823 -12.31 9.48 18.94
C TYR A 823 -12.33 8.68 17.63
N PHE A 824 -13.13 7.61 17.52
CA PHE A 824 -13.08 6.68 16.39
C PHE A 824 -14.32 6.80 15.48
N PRO A 825 -14.18 6.48 14.18
CA PRO A 825 -15.26 6.64 13.20
C PRO A 825 -16.37 5.57 13.33
N HIS A 826 -16.18 4.51 14.11
CA HIS A 826 -17.16 3.44 14.28
C HIS A 826 -17.87 3.55 15.63
N GLY A 827 -19.00 4.27 15.64
CA GLY A 827 -19.86 4.39 16.82
C GLY A 827 -21.20 5.07 16.48
N PRO A 828 -22.26 4.90 17.29
CA PRO A 828 -23.61 5.46 17.05
C PRO A 828 -23.67 6.99 16.92
N ASN A 829 -22.58 7.71 17.25
CA ASN A 829 -22.46 9.17 17.10
C ASN A 829 -21.52 9.60 15.96
N ALA A 830 -20.91 8.66 15.23
CA ALA A 830 -19.95 8.96 14.16
C ALA A 830 -20.54 9.75 12.98
N SER A 831 -21.87 9.79 12.90
CA SER A 831 -22.66 10.45 11.86
C SER A 831 -23.19 11.83 12.26
N ARG A 832 -22.80 12.41 13.40
CA ARG A 832 -23.24 13.77 13.78
C ARG A 832 -22.18 14.82 13.43
N PRO A 833 -22.20 15.41 12.22
CA PRO A 833 -21.33 16.55 11.88
C PRO A 833 -21.54 17.74 12.83
N GLU A 834 -22.73 17.87 13.43
CA GLU A 834 -23.14 18.98 14.31
C GLU A 834 -22.33 19.10 15.61
N LYS A 835 -21.73 18.01 16.13
CA LYS A 835 -20.99 18.02 17.40
C LYS A 835 -19.48 18.29 17.25
N LEU A 836 -18.99 18.39 16.01
CA LEU A 836 -17.56 18.51 15.70
C LEU A 836 -17.18 19.89 15.12
N THR A 837 -18.11 20.84 15.11
CA THR A 837 -17.94 22.22 14.59
C THR A 837 -17.30 23.18 15.60
N GLY A 838 -16.53 22.67 16.57
CA GLY A 838 -15.83 23.49 17.56
C GLY A 838 -14.67 24.29 16.95
N LEU A 839 -15.02 25.46 16.40
CA LEU A 839 -14.22 26.64 16.02
C LEU A 839 -12.89 26.44 15.26
N ALA A 840 -12.95 26.89 14.00
CA ALA A 840 -11.91 27.47 13.11
C ALA A 840 -10.43 27.19 13.41
#